data_AF-A0A0G0DJC4-F1
#
_entry.id   AF-A0A0G0DJC4-F1
#
_cell.length_a   1.000
_cell.length_b   1.000
_cell.length_c   1.000
_cell.angle_alpha   90.00
_cell.angle_beta   90.00
_cell.angle_gamma   90.00
#
_symmetry.space_group_name_H-M   'P 1'
#
loop_
_entity.id
_entity.type
_entity.pdbx_description
1 polymer ?
#
loop_
_entity_poly.entity_id
_entity_poly.type
_entity_poly.pdbx_seq_one_letter_code
_entity_poly.pdbx_strand_id
1 'polypeptide(L)'
;MASTKKQPDEKAVLAKNKKAKKNVYDGRLSELIKSGELKARGVDGLFKLIHREFNSQVHGLTKKVFQLKVDELLWTKEVEGQLKNIVGHDIPLAKFEEHYSYIPRKIVEERASRLSGVSNSKNPVNFMKGLGRIGDLSEFDGNFKLPKTTLTSPYPVPVNRPNPTVMLINGANIGLKHQRLIKNNPVKRMLVDAKLRGDSVVIVVNPIDIEVKKAAGPASIFRAFFSGQNINIDILDPAYQAKAKKIRDNPKSSKFIYEITAEKLVDIIDGWSKISRDLDDTKLPEFDGPILIGFGHKEAELIAAAAYWELRYLTLVEWHKLGAEIRLVKSALTSAEKRGLSLAQKKFLEDKLEALISEQSRTIISNISVEDRQRFYRKVLNFVVKKFEDAVPNSKVVSQGTFYAKIGNEDIIEFNIPKHVRVSDRLLADNVQKHGPRILLGNIPKTVIICHPYALNMRFTVRESVVENGQRGSVQFYVAPIAVDDKFLAETLEDSGHPIAKAVFNGQFKPGALRLNFVNGMLNIDNISIESLFKSSKKPAKANGSNGTYPDNKFIWVMTATDPHFGSRAREEFWCESRQQYLGVSDAAIQMMREANLLEAKLPVHFYNVNDDWVQGNHFGTHKQPDQLMMSYTKIEKEMKDRVAAVRNASPDKVKEALTNLQIFVLDQFRSRGSDWYQEQVIQVIERHLEPNLDFWNAILSGNLRAGLTLKGVSEHKKKPFDARDVGFINCGSGNHTASTLEDNMTDGFIFADKIKTMLFGLPKWHDKKDFLDEAVAASLYGNKFFAWGTVKAPGGYEWGLEFRSDPPRMGSWADTLLGAVNNDATRGDYGGFMTGRVTLKTYGDKHFFAAVSTRYAYYHMCAAGTHTDPYGERGFPPNNTGVSFVGLPVNGPDSGPILLRTLRVEHIREYFKKNLKIDWDVFLPNPV
;
A
#
# COMPACT_ATOMS: atom_id res chain seq x y z
N MET A 1 4.39 33.87 -51.90
CA MET A 1 4.76 34.60 -50.66
C MET A 1 5.46 33.65 -49.71
N ALA A 2 6.49 34.15 -49.03
CA ALA A 2 7.65 33.41 -48.55
C ALA A 2 7.38 32.30 -47.51
N SER A 3 7.93 31.11 -47.78
CA SER A 3 8.09 29.99 -46.85
C SER A 3 9.37 30.21 -46.04
N THR A 4 9.26 30.60 -44.78
CA THR A 4 10.38 30.58 -43.82
C THR A 4 10.42 29.23 -43.11
N LYS A 5 11.23 28.31 -43.65
CA LYS A 5 11.74 27.14 -42.93
C LYS A 5 12.56 27.63 -41.74
N LYS A 6 12.08 27.47 -40.51
CA LYS A 6 12.93 27.56 -39.32
C LYS A 6 13.90 26.38 -39.33
N GLN A 7 15.19 26.68 -39.48
CA GLN A 7 16.29 25.75 -39.26
C GLN A 7 16.14 25.12 -37.86
N PRO A 8 16.36 23.80 -37.71
CA PRO A 8 16.48 23.22 -36.39
C PRO A 8 17.76 23.76 -35.74
N ASP A 9 17.61 24.21 -34.50
CA ASP A 9 18.67 24.73 -33.65
C ASP A 9 19.80 23.68 -33.53
N GLU A 10 20.89 23.87 -34.28
CA GLU A 10 22.07 22.98 -34.31
C GLU A 10 22.74 22.80 -32.94
N LYS A 11 22.37 23.62 -31.94
CA LYS A 11 22.80 23.47 -30.55
C LYS A 11 22.13 22.30 -29.81
N ALA A 12 20.99 21.77 -30.29
CA ALA A 12 20.29 20.66 -29.65
C ALA A 12 20.74 19.27 -30.15
N VAL A 13 21.37 19.19 -31.33
CA VAL A 13 21.83 17.92 -31.92
C VAL A 13 23.24 17.53 -31.44
N LEU A 14 24.01 18.48 -30.90
CA LEU A 14 25.35 18.23 -30.33
C LEU A 14 25.35 17.67 -28.89
N ALA A 15 24.19 17.55 -28.24
CA ALA A 15 24.11 17.05 -26.86
C ALA A 15 23.91 15.51 -26.73
N LYS A 16 23.59 14.80 -27.83
CA LYS A 16 23.28 13.36 -27.81
C LYS A 16 24.42 12.42 -28.23
N ASN A 17 25.63 12.94 -28.48
CA ASN A 17 26.82 12.15 -28.80
C ASN A 17 28.04 12.52 -27.93
N LYS A 18 27.88 12.66 -26.61
CA LYS A 18 29.03 12.55 -25.70
C LYS A 18 29.42 11.07 -25.54
N LYS A 19 30.06 10.49 -26.56
CA LYS A 19 31.16 9.56 -26.28
C LYS A 19 32.10 10.34 -25.36
N ALA A 20 32.32 9.88 -24.13
CA ALA A 20 33.29 10.49 -23.24
C ALA A 20 34.59 10.69 -24.04
N LYS A 21 35.00 11.95 -24.26
CA LYS A 21 36.35 12.22 -24.78
C LYS A 21 37.29 11.58 -23.78
N LYS A 22 37.87 10.43 -24.14
CA LYS A 22 38.88 9.74 -23.35
C LYS A 22 39.99 10.77 -23.16
N ASN A 23 40.23 11.23 -21.93
CA ASN A 23 41.30 12.18 -21.72
C ASN A 23 42.62 11.47 -22.04
N VAL A 24 43.60 12.21 -22.55
CA VAL A 24 44.87 11.64 -23.02
C VAL A 24 45.59 10.86 -21.91
N TYR A 25 45.35 11.24 -20.64
CA TYR A 25 45.93 10.59 -19.46
C TYR A 25 45.09 9.44 -18.87
N ASP A 26 43.87 9.16 -19.35
CA ASP A 26 42.97 8.15 -18.74
C ASP A 26 43.56 6.73 -18.82
N GLY A 27 44.22 6.40 -19.94
CA GLY A 27 44.91 5.11 -20.12
C GLY A 27 46.05 4.94 -19.11
N ARG A 28 46.89 5.98 -18.99
CA ARG A 28 48.02 6.00 -18.06
C ARG A 28 47.56 5.96 -16.60
N LEU A 29 46.52 6.70 -16.25
CA LEU A 29 45.93 6.68 -14.90
C LEU A 29 45.37 5.29 -14.56
N SER A 30 44.72 4.62 -15.50
CA SER A 30 44.23 3.26 -15.28
C SER A 30 45.37 2.25 -15.08
N GLU A 31 46.49 2.39 -15.79
CA GLU A 31 47.69 1.55 -15.57
C GLU A 31 48.25 1.76 -14.17
N LEU A 32 48.44 3.01 -13.76
CA LEU A 32 48.99 3.36 -12.44
C LEU A 32 48.09 2.85 -11.29
N ILE A 33 46.76 2.90 -11.46
CA ILE A 33 45.84 2.32 -10.49
C ILE A 33 46.06 0.81 -10.40
N LYS A 34 46.08 0.10 -11.53
CA LYS A 34 46.24 -1.37 -11.57
C LYS A 34 47.61 -1.85 -11.10
N SER A 35 48.65 -1.04 -11.29
CA SER A 35 50.01 -1.33 -10.81
C SER A 35 50.19 -1.09 -9.30
N GLY A 36 49.14 -0.63 -8.60
CA GLY A 36 49.16 -0.41 -7.16
C GLY A 36 49.73 0.95 -6.72
N GLU A 37 50.00 1.87 -7.65
CA GLU A 37 50.53 3.21 -7.30
C GLU A 37 49.53 4.05 -6.51
N LEU A 38 48.23 3.79 -6.67
CA LEU A 38 47.19 4.37 -5.81
C LEU A 38 47.38 4.01 -4.33
N LYS A 39 47.80 2.77 -4.04
CA LYS A 39 48.06 2.28 -2.69
C LYS A 39 49.40 2.78 -2.13
N ALA A 40 50.40 2.93 -2.99
CA ALA A 40 51.71 3.43 -2.59
C ALA A 40 51.73 4.94 -2.32
N ARG A 41 51.07 5.75 -3.15
CA ARG A 41 51.20 7.22 -3.14
C ARG A 41 49.92 7.99 -2.85
N GLY A 42 48.78 7.31 -2.84
CA GLY A 42 47.46 7.93 -2.67
C GLY A 42 47.01 8.76 -3.89
N VAL A 43 45.77 9.26 -3.84
CA VAL A 43 45.17 10.08 -4.91
C VAL A 43 45.98 11.34 -5.18
N ASP A 44 46.53 11.96 -4.14
CA ASP A 44 47.34 13.18 -4.22
C ASP A 44 48.68 12.95 -4.92
N GLY A 45 49.31 11.81 -4.67
CA GLY A 45 50.55 11.41 -5.33
C GLY A 45 50.34 11.12 -6.81
N LEU A 46 49.25 10.42 -7.15
CA LEU A 46 48.85 10.19 -8.54
C LEU A 46 48.52 11.50 -9.27
N PHE A 47 47.85 12.45 -8.61
CA PHE A 47 47.54 13.76 -9.17
C PHE A 47 48.81 14.51 -9.57
N LYS A 48 49.80 14.58 -8.66
CA LYS A 48 51.10 15.22 -8.95
C LYS A 48 51.84 14.52 -10.09
N LEU A 49 51.76 13.19 -10.16
CA LEU A 49 52.45 12.39 -11.19
C LEU A 49 51.83 12.60 -12.58
N ILE A 50 50.51 12.56 -12.69
CA ILE A 50 49.79 12.87 -13.94
C ILE A 50 50.01 14.32 -14.36
N HIS A 51 50.00 15.27 -13.42
CA HIS A 51 50.23 16.68 -13.72
C HIS A 51 51.67 16.97 -14.20
N ARG A 52 52.64 16.17 -13.74
CA ARG A 52 54.02 16.23 -14.20
C ARG A 52 54.21 15.56 -15.58
N GLU A 53 53.62 14.39 -15.79
CA GLU A 53 53.75 13.64 -17.05
C GLU A 53 53.00 14.28 -18.23
N PHE A 54 51.86 14.93 -17.96
CA PHE A 54 50.98 15.50 -19.00
C PHE A 54 50.84 17.02 -18.87
N ASN A 55 51.86 17.71 -18.35
CA ASN A 55 51.82 19.12 -17.93
C ASN A 55 51.21 20.08 -18.98
N SER A 56 51.42 19.83 -20.28
CA SER A 56 50.87 20.63 -21.39
C SER A 56 49.43 20.27 -21.82
N GLN A 57 48.87 19.16 -21.33
CA GLN A 57 47.61 18.56 -21.79
C GLN A 57 46.53 18.45 -20.69
N VAL A 58 46.87 18.73 -19.43
CA VAL A 58 45.93 18.70 -18.28
C VAL A 58 45.59 20.08 -17.71
N HIS A 59 45.76 21.14 -18.52
CA HIS A 59 45.54 22.50 -18.07
C HIS A 59 44.09 22.71 -17.58
N GLY A 60 43.93 23.09 -16.31
CA GLY A 60 42.61 23.26 -15.66
C GLY A 60 42.05 22.01 -14.95
N LEU A 61 42.81 20.90 -14.89
CA LEU A 61 42.42 19.72 -14.14
C LEU A 61 42.51 19.98 -12.62
N THR A 62 41.36 20.23 -12.00
CA THR A 62 41.29 20.38 -10.53
C THR A 62 41.41 19.04 -9.83
N LYS A 63 41.93 19.06 -8.60
CA LYS A 63 42.03 17.87 -7.72
C LYS A 63 40.69 17.15 -7.55
N LYS A 64 39.58 17.90 -7.45
CA LYS A 64 38.22 17.35 -7.30
C LYS A 64 37.79 16.58 -8.56
N VAL A 65 38.05 17.12 -9.75
CA VAL A 65 37.76 16.45 -11.03
C VAL A 65 38.63 15.21 -11.20
N PHE A 66 39.92 15.31 -10.84
CA PHE A 66 40.83 14.16 -10.87
C PHE A 66 40.38 13.03 -9.93
N GLN A 67 39.94 13.38 -8.71
CA GLN A 67 39.45 12.39 -7.75
C GLN A 67 38.19 11.67 -8.24
N LEU A 68 37.24 12.40 -8.85
CA LEU A 68 36.08 11.78 -9.50
C LEU A 68 36.50 10.83 -10.63
N LYS A 69 37.56 11.18 -11.38
CA LYS A 69 38.07 10.35 -12.47
C LYS A 69 38.77 9.09 -11.97
N VAL A 70 39.54 9.21 -10.90
CA VAL A 70 40.13 8.06 -10.19
C VAL A 70 39.03 7.13 -9.70
N ASP A 71 37.98 7.66 -9.05
CA ASP A 71 36.83 6.86 -8.59
C ASP A 71 36.12 6.16 -9.76
N GLU A 72 35.92 6.82 -10.91
CA GLU A 72 35.30 6.23 -12.11
C GLU A 72 36.13 5.07 -12.68
N LEU A 73 37.46 5.22 -12.75
CA LEU A 73 38.36 4.20 -13.26
C LEU A 73 38.60 3.05 -12.27
N LEU A 74 38.51 3.34 -10.97
CA LEU A 74 38.65 2.37 -9.88
C LEU A 74 37.41 1.47 -9.76
N TRP A 75 36.22 2.08 -9.71
CA TRP A 75 34.95 1.39 -9.49
C TRP A 75 34.23 1.09 -10.80
N THR A 76 34.86 0.27 -11.64
CA THR A 76 34.19 -0.26 -12.84
C THR A 76 32.96 -1.10 -12.46
N LYS A 77 32.04 -1.32 -13.42
CA LYS A 77 30.84 -2.16 -13.19
C LYS A 77 31.18 -3.54 -12.62
N GLU A 78 32.30 -4.11 -13.06
CA GLU A 78 32.79 -5.41 -12.62
C GLU A 78 33.32 -5.35 -11.18
N VAL A 79 34.27 -4.44 -10.90
CA VAL A 79 34.90 -4.30 -9.58
C VAL A 79 33.86 -3.97 -8.51
N GLU A 80 32.98 -3.01 -8.79
CA GLU A 80 31.90 -2.65 -7.88
C GLU A 80 30.86 -3.79 -7.75
N GLY A 81 30.62 -4.54 -8.82
CA GLY A 81 29.78 -5.74 -8.80
C GLY A 81 30.31 -6.79 -7.82
N GLN A 82 31.61 -7.06 -7.84
CA GLN A 82 32.24 -8.00 -6.91
C GLN A 82 32.21 -7.50 -5.46
N LEU A 83 32.45 -6.20 -5.23
CA LEU A 83 32.31 -5.64 -3.89
C LEU A 83 30.88 -5.75 -3.37
N LYS A 84 29.88 -5.51 -4.22
CA LYS A 84 28.46 -5.68 -3.88
C LYS A 84 28.14 -7.13 -3.51
N ASN A 85 28.72 -8.12 -4.19
CA ASN A 85 28.54 -9.53 -3.85
C ASN A 85 29.15 -9.85 -2.48
N ILE A 86 30.38 -9.40 -2.22
CA ILE A 86 31.06 -9.63 -0.93
C ILE A 86 30.27 -8.99 0.22
N VAL A 87 29.83 -7.74 0.07
CA VAL A 87 29.01 -7.04 1.08
C VAL A 87 27.63 -7.69 1.23
N GLY A 88 27.02 -8.12 0.13
CA GLY A 88 25.68 -8.73 0.11
C GLY A 88 25.63 -10.09 0.83
N HIS A 89 26.69 -10.88 0.74
CA HIS A 89 26.79 -12.21 1.34
C HIS A 89 27.57 -12.24 2.67
N ASP A 90 27.85 -11.07 3.26
CA ASP A 90 28.61 -10.94 4.52
C ASP A 90 30.00 -11.63 4.49
N ILE A 91 30.63 -11.65 3.32
CA ILE A 91 31.97 -12.22 3.14
C ILE A 91 33.01 -11.19 3.64
N PRO A 92 34.08 -11.62 4.36
CA PRO A 92 35.11 -10.70 4.82
C PRO A 92 35.75 -9.89 3.68
N LEU A 93 35.90 -8.58 3.86
CA LEU A 93 36.51 -7.67 2.86
C LEU A 93 37.94 -8.08 2.47
N ALA A 94 38.65 -8.81 3.33
CA ALA A 94 39.97 -9.38 3.00
C ALA A 94 39.94 -10.26 1.73
N LYS A 95 38.83 -10.96 1.46
CA LYS A 95 38.66 -11.74 0.22
C LYS A 95 38.56 -10.87 -1.03
N PHE A 96 38.03 -9.65 -0.92
CA PHE A 96 38.06 -8.67 -2.01
C PHE A 96 39.50 -8.22 -2.29
N GLU A 97 40.26 -7.96 -1.21
CA GLU A 97 41.64 -7.47 -1.28
C GLU A 97 42.60 -8.51 -1.87
N GLU A 98 42.33 -9.81 -1.73
CA GLU A 98 43.09 -10.89 -2.38
C GLU A 98 43.09 -10.74 -3.91
N HIS A 99 41.96 -10.36 -4.51
CA HIS A 99 41.81 -10.23 -5.97
C HIS A 99 42.04 -8.80 -6.49
N TYR A 100 41.79 -7.79 -5.65
CA TYR A 100 41.91 -6.37 -6.01
C TYR A 100 42.91 -5.64 -5.11
N SER A 101 44.10 -6.25 -4.94
CA SER A 101 45.15 -5.82 -3.99
C SER A 101 45.70 -4.41 -4.22
N TYR A 102 45.51 -3.89 -5.44
CA TYR A 102 45.88 -2.54 -5.86
C TYR A 102 44.96 -1.44 -5.29
N ILE A 103 43.79 -1.80 -4.76
CA ILE A 103 42.85 -0.86 -4.14
C ILE A 103 43.20 -0.75 -2.64
N PRO A 104 43.41 0.47 -2.10
CA PRO A 104 43.64 0.65 -0.67
C PRO A 104 42.47 0.15 0.18
N ARG A 105 42.75 -0.63 1.23
CA ARG A 105 41.75 -1.15 2.19
C ARG A 105 40.79 -0.09 2.71
N LYS A 106 41.31 1.09 3.08
CA LYS A 106 40.49 2.22 3.54
C LYS A 106 39.44 2.65 2.50
N ILE A 107 39.79 2.65 1.22
CA ILE A 107 38.87 2.99 0.12
C ILE A 107 37.82 1.88 -0.08
N VAL A 108 38.22 0.62 0.08
CA VAL A 108 37.29 -0.54 0.05
C VAL A 108 36.31 -0.46 1.22
N GLU A 109 36.79 -0.25 2.45
CA GLU A 109 35.97 -0.11 3.66
C GLU A 109 34.98 1.05 3.54
N GLU A 110 35.43 2.22 3.05
CA GLU A 110 34.56 3.37 2.81
C GLU A 110 33.49 3.07 1.75
N ARG A 111 33.84 2.40 0.65
CA ARG A 111 32.87 2.02 -0.40
C ARG A 111 31.89 0.95 0.09
N ALA A 112 32.38 -0.06 0.80
CA ALA A 112 31.57 -1.11 1.40
C ALA A 112 30.58 -0.55 2.43
N SER A 113 31.03 0.37 3.28
CA SER A 113 30.20 1.11 4.23
C SER A 113 29.09 1.92 3.53
N ARG A 114 29.36 2.53 2.36
CA ARG A 114 28.31 3.20 1.56
C ARG A 114 27.28 2.22 0.98
N LEU A 115 27.73 1.05 0.52
CA LEU A 115 26.87 0.01 -0.07
C LEU A 115 26.07 -0.77 0.97
N SER A 116 26.60 -0.90 2.18
CA SER A 116 25.96 -1.56 3.32
C SER A 116 24.83 -0.70 3.90
N GLY A 117 23.80 -1.31 4.46
CA GLY A 117 22.73 -0.61 5.18
C GLY A 117 23.02 -0.35 6.66
N VAL A 118 24.19 -0.72 7.17
CA VAL A 118 24.61 -0.46 8.57
C VAL A 118 24.94 1.04 8.75
N SER A 119 24.66 1.61 9.93
CA SER A 119 24.92 3.03 10.24
C SER A 119 26.40 3.41 10.03
N ASN A 120 26.60 4.68 9.64
CA ASN A 120 27.91 5.28 9.37
C ASN A 120 28.24 6.43 10.33
N SER A 121 27.45 6.64 11.39
CA SER A 121 27.73 7.75 12.30
C SER A 121 29.05 7.52 13.02
N LYS A 122 29.90 8.54 12.97
CA LYS A 122 31.21 8.60 13.61
C LYS A 122 31.22 9.51 14.83
N ASN A 123 30.07 10.10 15.15
CA ASN A 123 29.95 11.07 16.23
C ASN A 123 29.50 10.35 17.50
N PRO A 124 30.35 10.33 18.54
CA PRO A 124 29.98 9.74 19.82
C PRO A 124 28.73 10.42 20.38
N VAL A 125 27.82 9.61 20.91
CA VAL A 125 26.70 10.13 21.70
C VAL A 125 27.26 10.61 23.03
N ASN A 126 26.92 11.85 23.40
CA ASN A 126 27.32 12.39 24.69
C ASN A 126 26.77 11.49 25.80
N PHE A 127 27.67 10.90 26.59
CA PHE A 127 27.27 10.05 27.70
C PHE A 127 26.48 10.86 28.72
N MET A 128 25.29 10.36 29.07
CA MET A 128 24.45 10.94 30.09
C MET A 128 24.32 9.96 31.26
N LYS A 129 24.57 10.47 32.46
CA LYS A 129 24.26 9.72 33.68
C LYS A 129 22.75 9.48 33.75
N GLY A 130 22.38 8.26 34.12
CA GLY A 130 20.97 7.85 34.25
C GLY A 130 20.56 6.85 33.18
N LEU A 131 19.82 5.84 33.62
CA LEU A 131 19.31 4.76 32.77
C LEU A 131 18.20 5.26 31.85
N GLY A 132 18.14 4.79 30.60
CA GLY A 132 16.99 5.01 29.71
C GLY A 132 16.83 6.41 29.14
N ARG A 133 17.76 7.32 29.45
CA ARG A 133 17.80 8.69 28.93
C ARG A 133 18.20 8.69 27.46
N ILE A 134 17.62 9.59 26.66
CA ILE A 134 17.78 9.60 25.20
C ILE A 134 18.48 10.85 24.65
N GLY A 135 18.60 11.91 25.44
CA GLY A 135 19.26 13.16 25.05
C GLY A 135 19.15 14.22 26.14
N ASP A 136 19.83 15.35 25.96
CA ASP A 136 19.53 16.53 26.76
C ASP A 136 18.16 17.10 26.33
N LEU A 137 17.29 17.29 27.32
CA LEU A 137 15.91 17.75 27.17
C LEU A 137 15.70 19.19 27.70
N SER A 138 16.79 19.86 28.10
CA SER A 138 16.77 21.21 28.68
C SER A 138 16.07 22.22 27.77
N GLU A 139 16.47 22.28 26.50
CA GLU A 139 16.00 23.23 25.48
C GLU A 139 14.64 22.88 24.84
N PHE A 140 14.11 21.69 25.11
CA PHE A 140 12.88 21.24 24.46
C PHE A 140 11.62 21.74 25.17
N ASP A 141 10.65 22.16 24.38
CA ASP A 141 9.39 22.69 24.87
C ASP A 141 8.53 21.59 25.52
N GLY A 142 8.23 21.76 26.82
CA GLY A 142 7.33 20.88 27.57
C GLY A 142 5.85 21.11 27.29
N ASN A 143 5.50 22.13 26.51
CA ASN A 143 4.15 22.40 26.00
C ASN A 143 3.94 21.93 24.56
N PHE A 144 4.96 21.33 23.94
CA PHE A 144 4.89 20.82 22.58
C PHE A 144 3.69 19.88 22.39
N LYS A 145 2.95 20.10 21.31
CA LYS A 145 1.83 19.25 20.91
C LYS A 145 1.92 19.02 19.40
N LEU A 146 1.76 17.76 19.01
CA LEU A 146 1.51 17.43 17.62
C LEU A 146 0.14 18.00 17.18
N PRO A 147 -0.02 18.32 15.89
CA PRO A 147 -1.29 18.80 15.39
C PRO A 147 -2.37 17.73 15.61
N LYS A 148 -3.47 18.11 16.25
CA LYS A 148 -4.63 17.23 16.40
C LYS A 148 -5.42 17.29 15.10
N THR A 149 -5.48 16.18 14.38
CA THR A 149 -6.25 16.07 13.15
C THR A 149 -7.60 15.41 13.43
N THR A 150 -8.64 15.89 12.76
CA THR A 150 -10.00 15.34 12.82
C THR A 150 -10.60 15.33 11.42
N LEU A 151 -11.78 14.75 11.27
CA LEU A 151 -12.53 14.84 10.00
C LEU A 151 -12.86 16.30 9.64
N THR A 152 -13.13 17.15 10.62
CA THR A 152 -13.42 18.57 10.40
C THR A 152 -12.18 19.45 10.28
N SER A 153 -11.03 18.97 10.75
CA SER A 153 -9.75 19.67 10.72
C SER A 153 -8.64 18.68 10.32
N PRO A 154 -8.64 18.19 9.06
CA PRO A 154 -7.63 17.26 8.58
C PRO A 154 -6.29 17.98 8.38
N TYR A 155 -5.18 17.22 8.34
CA TYR A 155 -3.90 17.76 7.91
C TYR A 155 -3.92 18.02 6.39
N PRO A 156 -3.73 19.27 5.93
CA PRO A 156 -3.75 19.59 4.51
C PRO A 156 -2.44 19.17 3.83
N VAL A 157 -2.54 18.45 2.72
CA VAL A 157 -1.40 18.06 1.88
C VAL A 157 -1.57 18.73 0.52
N PRO A 158 -0.85 19.83 0.24
CA PRO A 158 -0.99 20.54 -1.02
C PRO A 158 -0.48 19.67 -2.17
N VAL A 159 -1.25 19.61 -3.27
CA VAL A 159 -0.87 18.91 -4.50
C VAL A 159 -1.05 19.85 -5.69
N ASN A 160 -0.06 19.88 -6.58
CA ASN A 160 -0.06 20.79 -7.73
C ASN A 160 -0.55 20.11 -9.02
N ARG A 161 -0.99 18.86 -8.95
CA ARG A 161 -1.39 18.05 -10.11
C ARG A 161 -2.86 17.65 -9.98
N PRO A 162 -3.61 17.56 -11.11
CA PRO A 162 -5.03 17.23 -11.10
C PRO A 162 -5.32 15.79 -10.69
N ASN A 163 -4.42 14.84 -11.01
CA ASN A 163 -4.52 13.44 -10.61
C ASN A 163 -3.29 13.09 -9.75
N PRO A 164 -3.27 13.50 -8.46
CA PRO A 164 -2.14 13.23 -7.59
C PRO A 164 -2.02 11.74 -7.28
N THR A 165 -0.79 11.28 -7.06
CA THR A 165 -0.51 9.96 -6.50
C THR A 165 0.24 10.10 -5.19
N VAL A 166 -0.02 9.20 -4.24
CA VAL A 166 0.57 9.21 -2.89
C VAL A 166 1.10 7.82 -2.55
N MET A 167 2.36 7.73 -2.14
CA MET A 167 2.94 6.48 -1.65
C MET A 167 2.69 6.34 -0.14
N LEU A 168 2.11 5.22 0.30
CA LEU A 168 1.97 4.86 1.70
C LEU A 168 2.89 3.69 2.06
N ILE A 169 3.83 3.96 2.97
CA ILE A 169 4.77 3.01 3.55
C ILE A 169 4.30 2.71 4.97
N ASN A 170 3.60 1.59 5.18
CA ASN A 170 3.25 1.10 6.51
C ASN A 170 4.29 0.10 7.01
N GLY A 171 4.59 0.12 8.32
CA GLY A 171 5.48 -0.87 8.94
C GLY A 171 6.87 -0.85 8.32
N ALA A 172 7.44 0.35 8.16
CA ALA A 172 8.83 0.50 7.74
C ALA A 172 9.78 -0.21 8.72
N ASN A 173 9.44 -0.21 10.01
CA ASN A 173 10.04 -1.04 11.06
C ASN A 173 11.59 -1.00 11.04
N ILE A 174 12.16 0.19 10.83
CA ILE A 174 13.62 0.35 10.84
C ILE A 174 14.15 -0.03 12.22
N GLY A 175 15.09 -0.99 12.23
CA GLY A 175 15.55 -1.68 13.43
C GLY A 175 15.37 -3.20 13.34
N LEU A 176 14.53 -3.70 12.43
CA LEU A 176 14.52 -5.11 12.04
C LEU A 176 15.70 -5.47 11.13
N LYS A 177 16.05 -6.75 11.08
CA LYS A 177 17.01 -7.28 10.10
C LYS A 177 16.56 -6.95 8.67
N HIS A 178 17.51 -6.58 7.83
CA HIS A 178 17.28 -6.35 6.40
C HIS A 178 18.50 -6.81 5.59
N GLN A 179 18.33 -6.98 4.27
CA GLN A 179 19.44 -7.31 3.39
C GLN A 179 20.62 -6.33 3.56
N ARG A 180 21.85 -6.84 3.59
CA ARG A 180 23.05 -6.02 3.81
C ARG A 180 23.18 -4.87 2.81
N LEU A 181 22.82 -5.07 1.55
CA LEU A 181 22.88 -4.03 0.53
C LEU A 181 21.74 -3.03 0.68
N ILE A 182 22.06 -1.77 0.95
CA ILE A 182 21.08 -0.71 1.20
C ILE A 182 20.14 -0.46 0.00
N LYS A 183 20.61 -0.67 -1.23
CA LYS A 183 19.79 -0.55 -2.45
C LYS A 183 18.64 -1.56 -2.52
N ASN A 184 18.72 -2.64 -1.74
CA ASN A 184 17.68 -3.65 -1.65
C ASN A 184 16.73 -3.41 -0.47
N ASN A 185 17.00 -2.41 0.39
CA ASN A 185 16.11 -2.05 1.49
C ASN A 185 14.72 -1.65 0.93
N PRO A 186 13.63 -2.29 1.39
CA PRO A 186 12.28 -2.04 0.88
C PRO A 186 11.86 -0.57 0.93
N VAL A 187 12.09 0.11 2.05
CA VAL A 187 11.71 1.52 2.25
C VAL A 187 12.48 2.42 1.26
N LYS A 188 13.77 2.17 1.07
CA LYS A 188 14.56 2.91 0.07
C LYS A 188 13.99 2.74 -1.34
N ARG A 189 13.68 1.50 -1.73
CA ARG A 189 13.09 1.20 -3.05
C ARG A 189 11.73 1.88 -3.25
N MET A 190 10.94 2.03 -2.20
CA MET A 190 9.67 2.76 -2.25
C MET A 190 9.87 4.26 -2.45
N LEU A 191 10.87 4.88 -1.80
CA LEU A 191 11.23 6.28 -2.02
C LEU A 191 11.72 6.52 -3.46
N VAL A 192 12.56 5.62 -3.97
CA VAL A 192 13.03 5.62 -5.36
C VAL A 192 11.84 5.52 -6.33
N ASP A 193 10.93 4.56 -6.11
CA ASP A 193 9.76 4.35 -6.97
C ASP A 193 8.83 5.57 -6.93
N ALA A 194 8.61 6.17 -5.76
CA ALA A 194 7.84 7.39 -5.59
C ALA A 194 8.44 8.57 -6.36
N LYS A 195 9.77 8.73 -6.32
CA LYS A 195 10.48 9.76 -7.11
C LYS A 195 10.33 9.52 -8.61
N LEU A 196 10.56 8.30 -9.08
CA LEU A 196 10.52 7.97 -10.51
C LEU A 196 9.12 8.09 -11.12
N ARG A 197 8.08 7.76 -10.34
CA ARG A 197 6.68 7.90 -10.78
C ARG A 197 6.08 9.27 -10.48
N GLY A 198 6.82 10.11 -9.77
CA GLY A 198 6.44 11.48 -9.47
C GLY A 198 5.27 11.58 -8.49
N ASP A 199 5.26 10.76 -7.44
CA ASP A 199 4.28 10.87 -6.35
C ASP A 199 4.34 12.26 -5.71
N SER A 200 3.19 12.77 -5.26
CA SER A 200 3.05 14.12 -4.69
C SER A 200 3.48 14.18 -3.24
N VAL A 201 3.37 13.06 -2.51
CA VAL A 201 3.74 12.94 -1.10
C VAL A 201 4.03 11.47 -0.78
N VAL A 202 4.91 11.24 0.19
CA VAL A 202 5.11 9.92 0.81
C VAL A 202 4.58 9.98 2.24
N ILE A 203 3.78 9.00 2.64
CA ILE A 203 3.29 8.84 4.01
C ILE A 203 3.98 7.62 4.62
N VAL A 204 4.64 7.79 5.76
CA VAL A 204 5.32 6.73 6.50
C VAL A 204 4.60 6.53 7.83
N VAL A 205 4.23 5.28 8.13
CA VAL A 205 3.55 4.91 9.38
C VAL A 205 4.26 3.72 10.02
N ASN A 206 4.38 3.73 11.35
CA ASN A 206 5.19 2.76 12.10
C ASN A 206 6.66 2.76 11.62
N PRO A 207 7.38 3.89 11.75
CA PRO A 207 8.71 4.07 11.17
C PRO A 207 9.81 3.18 11.80
N ILE A 208 9.70 2.75 13.05
CA ILE A 208 10.78 2.03 13.75
C ILE A 208 10.32 0.76 14.48
N ASP A 209 11.26 -0.17 14.66
CA ASP A 209 11.15 -1.27 15.62
C ASP A 209 12.36 -1.23 16.56
N ILE A 210 12.13 -0.84 17.80
CA ILE A 210 13.16 -0.73 18.84
C ILE A 210 12.69 -1.40 20.13
N GLU A 211 13.59 -2.10 20.80
CA GLU A 211 13.34 -2.64 22.14
C GLU A 211 13.78 -1.65 23.22
N VAL A 212 12.82 -1.18 24.01
CA VAL A 212 13.05 -0.19 25.09
C VAL A 212 12.83 -0.75 26.49
N LYS A 213 12.36 -2.00 26.62
CA LYS A 213 12.12 -2.64 27.91
C LYS A 213 13.40 -3.20 28.50
N LYS A 214 13.80 -2.68 29.66
CA LYS A 214 15.00 -3.11 30.40
C LYS A 214 14.94 -4.56 30.90
N ALA A 215 13.77 -5.01 31.37
CA ALA A 215 13.58 -6.32 31.98
C ALA A 215 12.59 -7.15 31.17
N ALA A 216 12.82 -7.28 29.87
CA ALA A 216 12.03 -8.18 29.03
C ALA A 216 12.27 -9.68 29.36
N GLY A 217 13.14 -9.98 30.34
CA GLY A 217 13.46 -11.34 30.76
C GLY A 217 14.11 -12.14 29.62
N PRO A 218 14.00 -13.48 29.61
CA PRO A 218 14.53 -14.33 28.54
C PRO A 218 14.04 -13.92 27.14
N ALA A 219 12.87 -13.29 27.03
CA ALA A 219 12.33 -12.81 25.77
C ALA A 219 13.21 -11.74 25.09
N SER A 220 14.09 -11.03 25.82
CA SER A 220 15.03 -10.08 25.21
C SER A 220 16.04 -10.78 24.30
N ILE A 221 16.45 -12.00 24.64
CA ILE A 221 17.38 -12.79 23.83
C ILE A 221 16.70 -13.22 22.53
N PHE A 222 15.47 -13.73 22.62
CA PHE A 222 14.70 -14.08 21.43
C PHE A 222 14.49 -12.86 20.52
N ARG A 223 14.14 -11.70 21.08
CA ARG A 223 13.99 -10.44 20.32
C ARG A 223 15.27 -10.00 19.62
N ALA A 224 16.44 -10.26 20.20
CA ALA A 224 17.73 -9.90 19.60
C ALA A 224 17.96 -10.62 18.25
N PHE A 225 17.41 -11.82 18.05
CA PHE A 225 17.50 -12.53 16.75
C PHE A 225 16.75 -11.82 15.61
N PHE A 226 15.81 -10.92 15.93
CA PHE A 226 15.02 -10.16 14.95
C PHE A 226 15.57 -8.75 14.72
N SER A 227 16.41 -8.27 15.64
CA SER A 227 17.06 -6.96 15.55
C SER A 227 18.07 -6.94 14.42
N GLY A 228 17.98 -5.93 13.56
CA GLY A 228 18.98 -5.57 12.56
C GLY A 228 20.05 -4.62 13.10
N GLN A 229 19.92 -4.16 14.35
CA GLN A 229 20.89 -3.27 14.99
C GLN A 229 22.22 -3.99 15.17
N ASN A 230 23.28 -3.41 14.62
CA ASN A 230 24.64 -3.87 14.84
C ASN A 230 25.32 -2.87 15.77
N ILE A 231 26.20 -3.35 16.64
CA ILE A 231 26.96 -2.48 17.54
C ILE A 231 27.82 -1.53 16.69
N ASN A 232 27.46 -0.25 16.70
CA ASN A 232 28.30 0.80 16.16
C ASN A 232 29.21 1.32 17.28
N ILE A 233 30.50 0.98 17.23
CA ILE A 233 31.45 1.40 18.26
C ILE A 233 31.68 2.91 18.23
N ASP A 234 31.59 3.54 17.06
CA ASP A 234 31.96 4.94 16.89
C ASP A 234 30.95 5.90 17.54
N ILE A 235 29.73 5.43 17.83
CA ILE A 235 28.72 6.20 18.57
C ILE A 235 28.82 6.03 20.09
N LEU A 236 29.61 5.08 20.59
CA LEU A 236 29.80 4.85 22.03
C LEU A 236 30.67 5.95 22.65
N ASP A 237 30.59 6.10 23.98
CA ASP A 237 31.48 6.99 24.75
C ASP A 237 32.96 6.76 24.35
N PRO A 238 33.71 7.82 23.96
CA PRO A 238 35.12 7.71 23.55
C PRO A 238 36.01 6.95 24.53
N ALA A 239 35.77 7.09 25.83
CA ALA A 239 36.50 6.38 26.87
C ALA A 239 36.20 4.87 26.90
N TYR A 240 35.05 4.44 26.37
CA TYR A 240 34.61 3.05 26.30
C TYR A 240 34.91 2.38 24.95
N GLN A 241 35.08 3.13 23.87
CA GLN A 241 35.28 2.61 22.50
C GLN A 241 36.42 1.58 22.40
N ALA A 242 37.58 1.87 23.00
CA ALA A 242 38.72 0.95 22.96
C ALA A 242 38.41 -0.41 23.63
N LYS A 243 37.66 -0.38 24.74
CA LYS A 243 37.22 -1.59 25.45
C LYS A 243 36.17 -2.35 24.65
N ALA A 244 35.19 -1.65 24.07
CA ALA A 244 34.17 -2.25 23.22
C ALA A 244 34.79 -2.91 21.98
N LYS A 245 35.77 -2.26 21.34
CA LYS A 245 36.51 -2.79 20.18
C LYS A 245 37.26 -4.07 20.52
N LYS A 246 37.97 -4.08 21.66
CA LYS A 246 38.65 -5.29 22.15
C LYS A 246 37.69 -6.45 22.43
N ILE A 247 36.46 -6.17 22.89
CA ILE A 247 35.43 -7.19 23.12
C ILE A 247 34.88 -7.71 21.79
N ARG A 248 34.48 -6.81 20.89
CA ARG A 248 33.91 -7.17 19.57
C ARG A 248 34.88 -7.99 18.72
N ASP A 249 36.15 -7.58 18.70
CA ASP A 249 37.17 -8.21 17.86
C ASP A 249 37.69 -9.53 18.46
N ASN A 250 37.27 -9.90 19.69
CA ASN A 250 37.59 -11.18 20.34
C ASN A 250 36.34 -12.07 20.48
N PRO A 251 36.12 -13.04 19.58
CA PRO A 251 34.93 -13.91 19.60
C PRO A 251 34.85 -14.83 20.83
N LYS A 252 35.93 -14.99 21.61
CA LYS A 252 35.96 -15.79 22.86
C LYS A 252 35.80 -14.93 24.12
N SER A 253 35.52 -13.63 23.99
CA SER A 253 35.34 -12.74 25.13
C SER A 253 34.11 -13.14 25.96
N SER A 254 34.30 -13.39 27.26
CA SER A 254 33.19 -13.53 28.24
C SER A 254 32.60 -12.20 28.69
N LYS A 255 33.16 -11.08 28.20
CA LYS A 255 32.69 -9.72 28.50
C LYS A 255 31.71 -9.25 27.43
N PHE A 256 30.74 -8.43 27.85
CA PHE A 256 29.69 -7.89 27.01
C PHE A 256 29.91 -6.40 26.69
N ILE A 257 29.37 -5.96 25.57
CA ILE A 257 29.28 -4.55 25.20
C ILE A 257 27.95 -4.01 25.72
N TYR A 258 27.99 -2.87 26.41
CA TYR A 258 26.81 -2.19 26.91
C TYR A 258 26.47 -1.01 26.01
N GLU A 259 25.21 -0.93 25.60
CA GLU A 259 24.66 0.19 24.84
C GLU A 259 23.56 0.88 25.64
N ILE A 260 23.58 2.21 25.68
CA ILE A 260 22.51 3.02 26.27
C ILE A 260 21.38 3.27 25.26
N THR A 261 20.19 3.60 25.75
CA THR A 261 19.02 3.84 24.89
C THR A 261 19.25 4.97 23.87
N ALA A 262 20.01 6.00 24.23
CA ALA A 262 20.39 7.08 23.32
C ALA A 262 21.20 6.57 22.12
N GLU A 263 22.18 5.68 22.33
CA GLU A 263 23.00 5.09 21.27
C GLU A 263 22.14 4.26 20.31
N LYS A 264 21.24 3.42 20.84
CA LYS A 264 20.31 2.63 20.02
C LYS A 264 19.37 3.49 19.18
N LEU A 265 18.86 4.58 19.75
CA LEU A 265 18.00 5.52 19.02
C LEU A 265 18.77 6.20 17.89
N VAL A 266 20.00 6.66 18.17
CA VAL A 266 20.85 7.29 17.15
C VAL A 266 21.15 6.33 16.01
N ASP A 267 21.47 5.07 16.29
CA ASP A 267 21.72 4.05 15.26
C ASP A 267 20.52 3.86 14.30
N ILE A 268 19.30 3.80 14.84
CA ILE A 268 18.08 3.70 14.04
C ILE A 268 17.83 4.98 13.20
N ILE A 269 18.02 6.15 13.81
CA ILE A 269 17.82 7.44 13.14
C ILE A 269 18.85 7.63 12.02
N ASP A 270 20.08 7.17 12.21
CA ASP A 270 21.10 7.15 11.16
C ASP A 270 20.73 6.21 10.01
N GLY A 271 20.11 5.06 10.33
CA GLY A 271 19.52 4.17 9.33
C GLY A 271 18.51 4.90 8.45
N TRP A 272 17.60 5.66 9.06
CA TRP A 272 16.65 6.52 8.34
C TRP A 272 17.33 7.59 7.48
N SER A 273 18.35 8.27 8.02
CA SER A 273 19.15 9.25 7.28
C SER A 273 19.79 8.64 6.05
N LYS A 274 20.31 7.41 6.16
CA LYS A 274 20.94 6.69 5.04
C LYS A 274 19.95 6.19 4.00
N ILE A 275 18.78 5.69 4.42
CA ILE A 275 17.72 5.22 3.53
C ILE A 275 17.16 6.38 2.70
N SER A 276 16.93 7.53 3.33
CA SER A 276 16.24 8.69 2.77
C SER A 276 17.11 9.62 1.93
N ARG A 277 18.39 9.29 1.71
CA ARG A 277 19.35 10.07 0.92
C ARG A 277 19.91 9.26 -0.24
N ASP A 278 20.25 9.94 -1.33
CA ASP A 278 20.84 9.30 -2.51
C ASP A 278 22.21 8.66 -2.18
N LEU A 279 22.51 7.52 -2.81
CA LEU A 279 23.73 6.76 -2.54
C LEU A 279 24.98 7.36 -3.20
N ASP A 280 24.80 8.04 -4.33
CA ASP A 280 25.87 8.66 -5.10
C ASP A 280 26.13 10.10 -4.60
N ASP A 281 25.09 10.83 -4.18
CA ASP A 281 25.19 12.15 -3.53
C ASP A 281 24.31 12.24 -2.26
N THR A 282 24.91 12.00 -1.09
CA THR A 282 24.21 12.00 0.20
C THR A 282 23.63 13.36 0.61
N LYS A 283 23.97 14.45 -0.10
CA LYS A 283 23.35 15.76 0.13
C LYS A 283 21.94 15.83 -0.44
N LEU A 284 21.65 15.00 -1.44
CA LEU A 284 20.36 14.96 -2.11
C LEU A 284 19.41 13.98 -1.39
N PRO A 285 18.12 14.34 -1.30
CA PRO A 285 17.12 13.41 -0.81
C PRO A 285 16.84 12.31 -1.83
N GLU A 286 16.46 11.12 -1.34
CA GLU A 286 16.02 10.02 -2.21
C GLU A 286 14.64 10.33 -2.83
N PHE A 287 13.79 11.10 -2.13
CA PHE A 287 12.51 11.61 -2.62
C PHE A 287 12.46 13.13 -2.46
N ASP A 288 12.16 13.84 -3.56
CA ASP A 288 12.25 15.30 -3.60
C ASP A 288 11.02 16.01 -2.99
N GLY A 289 9.90 15.29 -2.82
CA GLY A 289 8.65 15.82 -2.27
C GLY A 289 8.52 15.69 -0.75
N PRO A 290 7.37 16.11 -0.18
CA PRO A 290 7.10 16.03 1.26
C PRO A 290 6.96 14.58 1.75
N ILE A 291 7.47 14.32 2.97
CA ILE A 291 7.31 13.04 3.68
C ILE A 291 6.53 13.28 4.97
N LEU A 292 5.35 12.68 5.12
CA LEU A 292 4.56 12.78 6.34
C LEU A 292 4.77 11.53 7.20
N ILE A 293 5.10 11.72 8.46
CA ILE A 293 5.38 10.62 9.39
C ILE A 293 4.29 10.55 10.47
N GLY A 294 3.66 9.38 10.59
CA GLY A 294 2.75 9.04 11.67
C GLY A 294 3.40 8.06 12.65
N PHE A 295 3.60 8.49 13.90
CA PHE A 295 4.13 7.64 14.96
C PHE A 295 3.08 6.61 15.40
N GLY A 296 3.51 5.36 15.56
CA GLY A 296 2.67 4.25 16.00
C GLY A 296 2.98 3.81 17.42
N HIS A 297 2.74 2.52 17.69
CA HIS A 297 2.84 1.96 19.04
C HIS A 297 4.28 1.95 19.58
N LYS A 298 5.27 1.63 18.73
CA LYS A 298 6.68 1.51 19.14
C LYS A 298 7.31 2.86 19.46
N GLU A 299 6.99 3.89 18.66
CA GLU A 299 7.42 5.26 18.92
C GLU A 299 6.79 5.79 20.21
N ALA A 300 5.49 5.53 20.42
CA ALA A 300 4.80 5.88 21.65
C ALA A 300 5.43 5.22 22.88
N GLU A 301 5.77 3.93 22.79
CA GLU A 301 6.42 3.17 23.86
C GLU A 301 7.81 3.73 24.19
N LEU A 302 8.62 4.05 23.17
CA LEU A 302 9.92 4.71 23.33
C LEU A 302 9.80 6.04 24.07
N ILE A 303 8.86 6.90 23.64
CA ILE A 303 8.66 8.23 24.24
C ILE A 303 8.22 8.10 25.70
N ALA A 304 7.26 7.22 25.99
CA ALA A 304 6.80 7.02 27.36
C ALA A 304 7.91 6.45 28.26
N ALA A 305 8.66 5.47 27.76
CA ALA A 305 9.78 4.86 28.49
C ALA A 305 10.87 5.90 28.80
N ALA A 306 11.30 6.67 27.81
CA ALA A 306 12.32 7.71 28.00
C ALA A 306 11.88 8.80 28.98
N ALA A 307 10.61 9.24 28.92
CA ALA A 307 10.07 10.21 29.86
C ALA A 307 10.03 9.70 31.30
N TYR A 308 9.60 8.44 31.49
CA TYR A 308 9.59 7.79 32.81
C TYR A 308 11.01 7.73 33.41
N TRP A 309 11.98 7.35 32.60
CA TRP A 309 13.37 7.20 33.04
C TRP A 309 14.05 8.54 33.33
N GLU A 310 13.75 9.60 32.57
CA GLU A 310 14.24 10.95 32.86
C GLU A 310 13.74 11.46 34.21
N LEU A 311 12.44 11.34 34.47
CA LEU A 311 11.82 11.73 35.74
C LEU A 311 12.43 10.97 36.92
N ARG A 312 12.61 9.66 36.75
CA ARG A 312 13.25 8.83 37.78
C ARG A 312 14.68 9.27 38.05
N TYR A 313 15.45 9.58 37.02
CA TYR A 313 16.82 10.08 37.17
C TYR A 313 16.86 11.39 37.95
N LEU A 314 16.04 12.37 37.58
CA LEU A 314 15.99 13.66 38.27
C LEU A 314 15.58 13.51 39.74
N THR A 315 14.60 12.64 40.02
CA THR A 315 14.17 12.32 41.38
C THR A 315 15.31 11.74 42.22
N LEU A 316 16.08 10.81 41.65
CA LEU A 316 17.24 10.21 42.34
C LEU A 316 18.35 11.22 42.58
N VAL A 317 18.64 12.09 41.60
CA VAL A 317 19.63 13.16 41.75
C VAL A 317 19.24 14.08 42.92
N GLU A 318 17.99 14.50 42.96
CA GLU A 318 17.50 15.38 44.02
C GLU A 318 17.52 14.69 45.39
N TRP A 319 17.10 13.42 45.44
CA TRP A 319 17.18 12.62 46.65
C TRP A 319 18.61 12.50 47.21
N HIS A 320 19.59 12.31 46.33
CA HIS A 320 21.00 12.23 46.72
C HIS A 320 21.56 13.58 47.20
N LYS A 321 21.15 14.71 46.60
CA LYS A 321 21.51 16.06 47.06
C LYS A 321 20.97 16.33 48.45
N LEU A 322 19.66 16.13 48.67
CA LEU A 322 19.03 16.28 49.98
C LEU A 322 19.71 15.38 51.01
N GLY A 323 20.04 14.13 50.65
CA GLY A 323 20.78 13.22 51.53
C GLY A 323 22.19 13.70 51.87
N ALA A 324 22.88 14.38 50.95
CA ALA A 324 24.19 14.98 51.21
C ALA A 324 24.07 16.19 52.14
N GLU A 325 23.07 17.06 51.93
CA GLU A 325 22.80 18.20 52.80
C GLU A 325 22.41 17.75 54.21
N ILE A 326 21.55 16.74 54.34
CA ILE A 326 21.21 16.11 55.62
C ILE A 326 22.46 15.62 56.35
N ARG A 327 23.39 14.96 55.65
CA ARG A 327 24.67 14.51 56.26
C ARG A 327 25.54 15.68 56.72
N LEU A 328 25.59 16.77 55.95
CA LEU A 328 26.33 17.99 56.31
C LEU A 328 25.72 18.66 57.54
N VAL A 329 24.40 18.83 57.59
CA VAL A 329 23.70 19.44 58.73
C VAL A 329 23.82 18.57 59.98
N LYS A 330 23.69 17.23 59.85
CA LYS A 330 23.96 16.29 60.96
C LYS A 330 25.38 16.43 61.50
N SER A 331 26.38 16.49 60.63
CA SER A 331 27.78 16.69 61.02
C SER A 331 28.01 18.05 61.70
N ALA A 332 27.35 19.11 61.22
CA ALA A 332 27.37 20.43 61.84
C ALA A 332 26.73 20.43 63.23
N LEU A 333 25.63 19.70 63.43
CA LEU A 333 24.99 19.50 64.74
C LEU A 333 25.87 18.70 65.70
N THR A 334 26.51 17.62 65.25
CA THR A 334 27.43 16.83 66.08
C THR A 334 28.70 17.61 66.47
N SER A 335 29.14 18.54 65.62
CA SER A 335 30.29 19.42 65.90
C SER A 335 29.91 20.69 66.67
N ALA A 336 28.63 20.93 66.93
CA ALA A 336 28.13 22.12 67.64
C ALA A 336 28.65 22.22 69.08
N GLU A 337 28.76 21.08 69.79
CA GLU A 337 29.29 21.01 71.16
C GLU A 337 30.77 21.40 71.23
N LYS A 338 31.55 21.12 70.17
CA LYS A 338 32.97 21.48 70.07
C LYS A 338 33.22 22.92 69.61
N ARG A 339 32.21 23.56 68.99
CA ARG A 339 32.33 24.89 68.37
C ARG A 339 31.70 26.03 69.19
N GLY A 340 31.05 25.72 70.31
CA GLY A 340 30.42 26.73 71.17
C GLY A 340 29.28 27.49 70.50
N LEU A 341 28.50 26.82 69.63
CA LEU A 341 27.36 27.44 68.95
C LEU A 341 26.28 27.87 69.97
N SER A 342 25.67 29.04 69.76
CA SER A 342 24.57 29.53 70.60
C SER A 342 23.32 28.64 70.48
N LEU A 343 22.46 28.67 71.49
CA LEU A 343 21.20 27.90 71.53
C LEU A 343 20.32 28.16 70.28
N ALA A 344 20.31 29.41 69.81
CA ALA A 344 19.57 29.83 68.62
C ALA A 344 20.13 29.21 67.32
N GLN A 345 21.46 29.09 67.21
CA GLN A 345 22.10 28.47 66.05
C GLN A 345 21.90 26.95 66.02
N LYS A 346 21.87 26.31 67.19
CA LYS A 346 21.56 24.89 67.31
C LYS A 346 20.11 24.60 66.88
N LYS A 347 19.16 25.38 67.39
CA LYS A 347 17.74 25.29 67.01
C LYS A 347 17.53 25.51 65.51
N PHE A 348 18.19 26.50 64.92
CA PHE A 348 18.13 26.74 63.46
C PHE A 348 18.61 25.53 62.63
N LEU A 349 19.68 24.86 63.06
CA LEU A 349 20.18 23.66 62.38
C LEU A 349 19.27 22.44 62.58
N GLU A 350 18.62 22.32 63.74
CA GLU A 350 17.60 21.29 64.02
C GLU A 350 16.35 21.50 63.13
N ASP A 351 15.82 22.72 63.07
CA ASP A 351 14.69 23.09 62.20
C ASP A 351 15.03 22.84 60.71
N LYS A 352 16.25 23.20 60.29
CA LYS A 352 16.74 22.94 58.93
C LYS A 352 16.88 21.45 58.65
N LEU A 353 17.34 20.65 59.61
CA LEU A 353 17.44 19.20 59.46
C LEU A 353 16.06 18.56 59.29
N GLU A 354 15.09 18.96 60.10
CA GLU A 354 13.71 18.48 60.01
C GLU A 354 13.07 18.85 58.66
N ALA A 355 13.26 20.09 58.21
CA ALA A 355 12.81 20.55 56.90
C ALA A 355 13.40 19.69 55.75
N LEU A 356 14.72 19.44 55.77
CA LEU A 356 15.39 18.61 54.76
C LEU A 356 14.95 17.14 54.79
N ILE A 357 14.71 16.57 55.98
CA ILE A 357 14.18 15.20 56.12
C ILE A 357 12.76 15.10 55.56
N SER A 358 11.92 16.10 55.85
CA SER A 358 10.56 16.21 55.31
C SER A 358 10.56 16.32 53.79
N GLU A 359 11.43 17.18 53.24
CA GLU A 359 11.62 17.33 51.80
C GLU A 359 12.13 16.04 51.15
N GLN A 360 13.13 15.38 51.74
CA GLN A 360 13.65 14.10 51.24
C GLN A 360 12.57 13.01 51.23
N SER A 361 11.75 12.94 52.28
CA SER A 361 10.63 11.99 52.37
C SER A 361 9.58 12.25 51.30
N ARG A 362 9.28 13.52 50.98
CA ARG A 362 8.46 13.89 49.81
C ARG A 362 9.10 13.41 48.51
N THR A 363 10.41 13.56 48.31
CA THR A 363 11.10 13.13 47.08
C THR A 363 11.13 11.61 46.89
N ILE A 364 11.13 10.81 47.96
CA ILE A 364 11.04 9.33 47.89
C ILE A 364 9.60 8.85 47.66
N ILE A 365 8.65 9.40 48.42
CA ILE A 365 7.30 8.86 48.61
C ILE A 365 6.26 9.52 47.68
N SER A 366 6.51 10.74 47.20
CA SER A 366 5.48 11.48 46.46
C SER A 366 5.32 11.01 45.02
N ASN A 367 4.05 10.91 44.61
CA ASN A 367 3.71 10.87 43.21
C ASN A 367 4.18 12.17 42.55
N ILE A 368 5.17 12.08 41.65
CA ILE A 368 5.45 13.14 40.69
C ILE A 368 4.12 13.59 40.08
N SER A 369 3.87 14.90 40.07
CA SER A 369 2.62 15.49 39.58
C SER A 369 2.27 14.96 38.18
N VAL A 370 0.99 14.83 37.88
CA VAL A 370 0.55 14.36 36.56
C VAL A 370 0.96 15.36 35.48
N GLU A 371 0.97 16.65 35.81
CA GLU A 371 1.42 17.77 34.99
C GLU A 371 2.89 17.63 34.62
N ASP A 372 3.77 17.30 35.57
CA ASP A 372 5.19 17.07 35.29
C ASP A 372 5.42 15.84 34.42
N ARG A 373 4.65 14.76 34.66
CA ARG A 373 4.70 13.57 33.78
C ARG A 373 4.33 13.93 32.35
N GLN A 374 3.28 14.73 32.16
CA GLN A 374 2.87 15.22 30.84
C GLN A 374 3.91 16.15 30.22
N ARG A 375 4.49 17.07 31.01
CA ARG A 375 5.52 18.02 30.56
C ARG A 375 6.75 17.28 30.05
N PHE A 376 7.27 16.32 30.81
CA PHE A 376 8.44 15.53 30.39
C PHE A 376 8.13 14.61 29.21
N TYR A 377 6.95 14.01 29.16
CA TYR A 377 6.50 13.27 27.98
C TYR A 377 6.53 14.14 26.71
N ARG A 378 6.03 15.38 26.79
CA ARG A 378 6.04 16.33 25.66
C ARG A 378 7.45 16.79 25.27
N LYS A 379 8.35 16.98 26.24
CA LYS A 379 9.77 17.26 25.95
C LYS A 379 10.42 16.13 25.16
N VAL A 380 10.20 14.89 25.59
CA VAL A 380 10.71 13.70 24.90
C VAL A 380 10.08 13.55 23.52
N LEU A 381 8.77 13.76 23.40
CA LEU A 381 8.08 13.75 22.11
C LEU A 381 8.69 14.78 21.14
N ASN A 382 8.89 16.02 21.59
CA ASN A 382 9.50 17.08 20.79
C ASN A 382 10.93 16.71 20.34
N PHE A 383 11.73 16.13 21.26
CA PHE A 383 13.06 15.62 20.94
C PHE A 383 13.03 14.55 19.84
N VAL A 384 12.18 13.52 20.00
CA VAL A 384 12.08 12.43 19.02
C VAL A 384 11.57 12.94 17.67
N VAL A 385 10.57 13.82 17.67
CA VAL A 385 10.08 14.48 16.44
C VAL A 385 11.21 15.20 15.71
N LYS A 386 11.97 16.03 16.41
CA LYS A 386 13.10 16.77 15.82
C LYS A 386 14.16 15.83 15.25
N LYS A 387 14.47 14.71 15.92
CA LYS A 387 15.42 13.70 15.40
C LYS A 387 14.97 13.08 14.08
N PHE A 388 13.68 12.79 13.92
CA PHE A 388 13.15 12.31 12.63
C PHE A 388 13.18 13.40 11.55
N GLU A 389 12.72 14.62 11.89
CA GLU A 389 12.67 15.74 10.94
C GLU A 389 14.07 16.17 10.47
N ASP A 390 15.09 16.07 11.32
CA ASP A 390 16.49 16.34 10.96
C ASP A 390 17.12 15.22 10.10
N ALA A 391 16.75 13.96 10.38
CA ALA A 391 17.35 12.80 9.71
C ALA A 391 16.76 12.53 8.33
N VAL A 392 15.44 12.65 8.19
CA VAL A 392 14.71 12.37 6.96
C VAL A 392 14.42 13.69 6.24
N PRO A 393 15.03 13.95 5.07
CA PRO A 393 14.79 15.17 4.31
C PRO A 393 13.31 15.37 3.98
N ASN A 394 12.87 16.64 3.96
CA ASN A 394 11.50 17.05 3.62
C ASN A 394 10.41 16.41 4.51
N SER A 395 10.77 15.89 5.68
CA SER A 395 9.83 15.19 6.53
C SER A 395 9.14 16.09 7.55
N LYS A 396 7.91 15.72 7.91
CA LYS A 396 7.15 16.32 9.00
C LYS A 396 6.45 15.23 9.80
N VAL A 397 6.62 15.23 11.12
CA VAL A 397 5.83 14.35 11.99
C VAL A 397 4.48 15.02 12.24
N VAL A 398 3.41 14.39 11.74
CA VAL A 398 2.06 14.99 11.76
C VAL A 398 1.16 14.37 12.82
N SER A 399 1.53 13.23 13.38
CA SER A 399 0.66 12.54 14.34
C SER A 399 1.39 11.52 15.19
N GLN A 400 0.75 11.20 16.31
CA GLN A 400 1.02 10.03 17.12
C GLN A 400 -0.30 9.26 17.28
N GLY A 401 -0.40 8.11 16.62
CA GLY A 401 -1.63 7.35 16.45
C GLY A 401 -2.45 7.78 15.22
N THR A 402 -3.73 7.41 15.22
CA THR A 402 -4.65 7.68 14.11
C THR A 402 -4.70 9.17 13.74
N PHE A 403 -4.68 9.46 12.43
CA PHE A 403 -4.75 10.83 11.92
C PHE A 403 -5.53 10.94 10.62
N TYR A 404 -5.94 12.17 10.29
CA TYR A 404 -6.73 12.50 9.10
C TYR A 404 -5.92 13.41 8.19
N ALA A 405 -5.85 13.11 6.90
CA ALA A 405 -5.21 13.97 5.91
C ALA A 405 -6.14 14.26 4.73
N LYS A 406 -6.06 15.48 4.21
CA LYS A 406 -6.74 15.91 2.99
C LYS A 406 -5.69 16.10 1.89
N ILE A 407 -5.78 15.33 0.81
CA ILE A 407 -4.81 15.38 -0.29
C ILE A 407 -5.36 16.30 -1.38
N GLY A 408 -4.81 17.51 -1.53
CA GLY A 408 -5.33 18.48 -2.50
C GLY A 408 -6.80 18.86 -2.26
N ASN A 409 -7.57 18.85 -3.35
CA ASN A 409 -9.03 19.07 -3.32
C ASN A 409 -9.81 17.75 -3.13
N GLU A 410 -9.12 16.64 -2.90
CA GLU A 410 -9.73 15.32 -2.77
C GLU A 410 -10.34 15.09 -1.38
N ASP A 411 -10.99 13.94 -1.25
CA ASP A 411 -11.61 13.48 -0.01
C ASP A 411 -10.61 13.26 1.13
N ILE A 412 -11.11 13.39 2.37
CA ILE A 412 -10.33 13.16 3.59
C ILE A 412 -10.12 11.67 3.79
N ILE A 413 -8.89 11.28 4.14
CA ILE A 413 -8.51 9.90 4.43
C ILE A 413 -8.13 9.79 5.91
N GLU A 414 -8.63 8.77 6.59
CA GLU A 414 -8.17 8.36 7.92
C GLU A 414 -7.07 7.31 7.79
N PHE A 415 -5.92 7.56 8.40
CA PHE A 415 -4.86 6.59 8.62
C PHE A 415 -4.98 6.08 10.05
N ASN A 416 -5.67 4.96 10.22
CA ASN A 416 -5.95 4.34 11.51
C ASN A 416 -4.76 3.49 11.97
N ILE A 417 -4.18 3.83 13.12
CA ILE A 417 -3.07 3.07 13.71
C ILE A 417 -3.58 2.32 14.95
N PRO A 418 -3.77 0.99 14.88
CA PRO A 418 -4.23 0.21 16.02
C PRO A 418 -3.27 0.30 17.21
N LYS A 419 -3.81 0.28 18.43
CA LYS A 419 -3.04 0.42 19.68
C LYS A 419 -2.40 -0.89 20.17
N HIS A 420 -2.26 -1.90 19.32
CA HIS A 420 -1.69 -3.20 19.66
C HIS A 420 -0.69 -3.65 18.60
N VAL A 421 0.09 -4.68 18.93
CA VAL A 421 1.09 -5.30 18.05
C VAL A 421 0.76 -6.76 17.70
N ARG A 422 -0.40 -7.28 18.13
CA ARG A 422 -0.81 -8.66 17.86
C ARG A 422 -1.06 -8.86 16.37
N VAL A 423 -0.31 -9.79 15.77
CA VAL A 423 -0.56 -10.25 14.39
C VAL A 423 -1.88 -11.00 14.33
N SER A 424 -2.75 -10.63 13.40
CA SER A 424 -4.04 -11.30 13.18
C SER A 424 -4.54 -11.06 11.76
N ASP A 425 -5.18 -12.07 11.20
CA ASP A 425 -5.93 -12.03 9.94
C ASP A 425 -7.29 -11.32 10.07
N ARG A 426 -7.78 -11.10 11.30
CA ARG A 426 -9.05 -10.40 11.61
C ARG A 426 -8.94 -8.87 11.62
N LEU A 427 -7.77 -8.32 11.30
CA LEU A 427 -7.51 -6.88 11.44
C LEU A 427 -8.53 -6.01 10.68
N LEU A 428 -8.93 -6.41 9.46
CA LEU A 428 -9.97 -5.71 8.71
C LEU A 428 -11.33 -5.83 9.42
N ALA A 429 -11.74 -7.06 9.77
CA ALA A 429 -13.01 -7.34 10.42
C ALA A 429 -13.21 -6.55 11.72
N ASP A 430 -12.20 -6.54 12.60
CA ASP A 430 -12.26 -5.88 13.92
C ASP A 430 -12.41 -4.35 13.83
N ASN A 431 -11.97 -3.75 12.71
CA ASN A 431 -12.12 -2.32 12.44
C ASN A 431 -13.43 -2.01 11.72
N VAL A 432 -13.81 -2.82 10.74
CA VAL A 432 -15.06 -2.65 9.99
C VAL A 432 -16.29 -2.86 10.88
N GLN A 433 -16.26 -3.76 11.86
CA GLN A 433 -17.38 -3.95 12.79
C GLN A 433 -17.80 -2.68 13.55
N LYS A 434 -16.91 -1.67 13.62
CA LYS A 434 -17.15 -0.39 14.30
C LYS A 434 -17.70 0.69 13.37
N HIS A 435 -17.98 0.39 12.09
CA HIS A 435 -18.38 1.39 11.09
C HIS A 435 -19.78 1.99 11.34
N GLY A 436 -20.78 1.16 11.66
CA GLY A 436 -22.18 1.58 11.79
C GLY A 436 -22.38 2.76 12.76
N PRO A 437 -21.91 2.66 14.02
CA PRO A 437 -21.98 3.78 14.96
C PRO A 437 -21.28 5.06 14.47
N ARG A 438 -20.20 4.93 13.68
CA ARG A 438 -19.48 6.09 13.13
C ARG A 438 -20.24 6.77 11.99
N ILE A 439 -20.96 6.00 11.18
CA ILE A 439 -21.87 6.54 10.15
C ILE A 439 -22.99 7.33 10.84
N LEU A 440 -23.64 6.75 11.85
CA LEU A 440 -24.74 7.40 12.59
C LEU A 440 -24.31 8.71 13.27
N LEU A 441 -23.06 8.79 13.72
CA LEU A 441 -22.49 10.00 14.33
C LEU A 441 -21.90 10.98 13.31
N GLY A 442 -21.97 10.70 12.00
CA GLY A 442 -21.37 11.53 10.96
C GLY A 442 -19.85 11.68 11.07
N ASN A 443 -19.16 10.73 11.72
CA ASN A 443 -17.73 10.81 12.03
C ASN A 443 -16.95 9.69 11.34
N ILE A 444 -17.20 9.53 10.04
CA ILE A 444 -16.49 8.58 9.19
C ILE A 444 -16.08 9.25 7.87
N PRO A 445 -14.80 9.17 7.47
CA PRO A 445 -14.40 9.60 6.13
C PRO A 445 -14.85 8.58 5.09
N LYS A 446 -14.78 8.95 3.81
CA LYS A 446 -15.02 8.03 2.69
C LYS A 446 -13.96 6.93 2.57
N THR A 447 -12.77 7.12 3.17
CA THR A 447 -11.69 6.13 3.12
C THR A 447 -10.97 6.02 4.47
N VAL A 448 -10.82 4.78 4.95
CA VAL A 448 -10.06 4.42 6.16
C VAL A 448 -8.98 3.41 5.78
N ILE A 449 -7.72 3.73 6.08
CA ILE A 449 -6.57 2.83 5.87
C ILE A 449 -6.00 2.43 7.22
N ILE A 450 -6.00 1.13 7.50
CA ILE A 450 -5.53 0.53 8.74
C ILE A 450 -4.04 0.21 8.60
N CYS A 451 -3.21 0.92 9.38
CA CYS A 451 -1.76 0.84 9.36
C CYS A 451 -1.24 0.12 10.62
N HIS A 452 -1.41 -1.20 10.68
CA HIS A 452 -0.86 -2.02 11.77
C HIS A 452 0.63 -2.32 11.52
N PRO A 453 1.52 -2.24 12.54
CA PRO A 453 2.97 -2.42 12.37
C PRO A 453 3.40 -3.81 11.88
N TYR A 454 2.54 -4.81 12.07
CA TYR A 454 2.76 -6.21 11.65
C TYR A 454 1.54 -6.78 10.90
N ALA A 455 0.96 -6.01 9.99
CA ALA A 455 -0.14 -6.48 9.13
C ALA A 455 0.32 -7.64 8.22
N LEU A 456 -0.57 -8.62 7.99
CA LEU A 456 -0.21 -9.81 7.20
C LEU A 456 -0.18 -9.55 5.70
N ASN A 457 -1.13 -8.78 5.19
CA ASN A 457 -1.31 -8.55 3.77
C ASN A 457 -2.20 -7.32 3.53
N MET A 458 -2.30 -6.93 2.26
CA MET A 458 -3.33 -5.98 1.83
C MET A 458 -4.71 -6.65 1.88
N ARG A 459 -5.66 -5.97 2.52
CA ARG A 459 -7.09 -6.31 2.50
C ARG A 459 -7.91 -5.08 2.17
N PHE A 460 -9.06 -5.28 1.53
CA PHE A 460 -9.97 -4.23 1.11
C PHE A 460 -11.41 -4.68 1.32
N THR A 461 -12.27 -3.78 1.78
CA THR A 461 -13.72 -3.94 1.64
C THR A 461 -14.43 -2.59 1.58
N VAL A 462 -15.63 -2.56 1.01
CA VAL A 462 -16.50 -1.37 0.98
C VAL A 462 -17.71 -1.60 1.87
N ARG A 463 -18.23 -0.53 2.47
CA ARG A 463 -19.51 -0.54 3.19
C ARG A 463 -20.39 0.57 2.65
N GLU A 464 -21.68 0.27 2.56
CA GLU A 464 -22.66 1.29 2.22
C GLU A 464 -22.68 2.39 3.28
N SER A 465 -22.88 3.63 2.84
CA SER A 465 -23.12 4.78 3.69
C SER A 465 -24.17 5.69 3.06
N VAL A 466 -24.67 6.67 3.80
CA VAL A 466 -25.63 7.66 3.30
C VAL A 466 -24.87 8.95 2.98
N VAL A 467 -25.10 9.50 1.79
CA VAL A 467 -24.62 10.82 1.34
C VAL A 467 -25.64 11.89 1.75
N GLU A 468 -25.26 13.16 1.69
CA GLU A 468 -26.21 14.29 1.80
C GLU A 468 -27.44 14.06 0.88
N ASN A 469 -28.63 14.38 1.40
CA ASN A 469 -29.95 14.18 0.75
C ASN A 469 -30.44 12.73 0.64
N GLY A 470 -29.90 11.80 1.44
CA GLY A 470 -30.44 10.44 1.55
C GLY A 470 -30.05 9.50 0.40
N GLN A 471 -29.14 9.92 -0.48
CA GLN A 471 -28.62 9.04 -1.54
C GLN A 471 -27.60 8.05 -1.00
N ARG A 472 -27.57 6.84 -1.59
CA ARG A 472 -26.60 5.80 -1.24
C ARG A 472 -25.20 6.19 -1.71
N GLY A 473 -24.23 6.04 -0.81
CA GLY A 473 -22.80 6.23 -1.01
C GLY A 473 -22.00 5.10 -0.35
N SER A 474 -20.70 5.29 -0.19
CA SER A 474 -19.86 4.24 0.36
C SER A 474 -18.63 4.72 1.13
N VAL A 475 -18.16 3.85 2.03
CA VAL A 475 -16.91 3.97 2.78
C VAL A 475 -15.99 2.81 2.43
N GLN A 476 -14.74 3.12 2.07
CA GLN A 476 -13.71 2.14 1.74
C GLN A 476 -12.82 1.87 2.96
N PHE A 477 -12.55 0.60 3.23
CA PHE A 477 -11.64 0.16 4.27
C PHE A 477 -10.49 -0.63 3.66
N TYR A 478 -9.26 -0.26 4.03
CA TYR A 478 -8.05 -0.96 3.61
C TYR A 478 -7.21 -1.38 4.80
N VAL A 479 -6.50 -2.49 4.68
CA VAL A 479 -5.35 -2.83 5.52
C VAL A 479 -4.11 -2.62 4.68
N ALA A 480 -3.17 -1.81 5.17
CA ALA A 480 -1.88 -1.60 4.50
C ALA A 480 -0.91 -2.74 4.85
N PRO A 481 -0.29 -3.42 3.86
CA PRO A 481 0.77 -4.39 4.11
C PRO A 481 2.00 -3.69 4.71
N ILE A 482 2.93 -4.47 5.26
CA ILE A 482 4.16 -3.93 5.86
C ILE A 482 5.33 -3.91 4.87
N ALA A 483 6.24 -2.95 5.01
CA ALA A 483 7.35 -2.69 4.11
C ALA A 483 8.64 -3.44 4.51
N VAL A 484 8.62 -4.78 4.47
CA VAL A 484 9.77 -5.63 4.82
C VAL A 484 10.13 -6.60 3.67
N ASP A 485 11.36 -7.13 3.69
CA ASP A 485 11.81 -8.16 2.75
C ASP A 485 11.52 -9.54 3.34
N ASP A 486 10.40 -10.13 2.94
CA ASP A 486 9.92 -11.41 3.49
C ASP A 486 10.83 -12.58 3.12
N LYS A 487 11.38 -12.62 1.91
CA LYS A 487 12.31 -13.67 1.47
C LYS A 487 13.55 -13.69 2.34
N PHE A 488 14.20 -12.54 2.50
CA PHE A 488 15.38 -12.42 3.36
C PHE A 488 15.06 -12.74 4.83
N LEU A 489 13.93 -12.25 5.34
CA LEU A 489 13.54 -12.52 6.72
C LEU A 489 13.20 -13.99 6.95
N ALA A 490 12.51 -14.66 6.02
CA ALA A 490 12.21 -16.09 6.14
C ALA A 490 13.47 -16.96 6.17
N GLU A 491 14.54 -16.55 5.47
CA GLU A 491 15.84 -17.23 5.47
C GLU A 491 16.67 -16.95 6.74
N THR A 492 16.49 -15.78 7.36
CA THR A 492 17.36 -15.28 8.44
C THR A 492 16.74 -15.40 9.83
N LEU A 493 15.42 -15.53 9.91
CA LEU A 493 14.68 -15.61 11.16
C LEU A 493 14.40 -17.06 11.53
N GLU A 494 14.33 -17.32 12.83
CA GLU A 494 13.76 -18.55 13.37
C GLU A 494 12.28 -18.32 13.68
N ASP A 495 11.46 -19.36 13.48
CA ASP A 495 10.05 -19.31 13.90
C ASP A 495 9.97 -19.18 15.43
N SER A 496 9.28 -18.15 15.91
CA SER A 496 9.29 -17.78 17.33
C SER A 496 8.05 -16.98 17.74
N GLY A 497 8.01 -16.60 19.03
CA GLY A 497 6.96 -15.73 19.57
C GLY A 497 6.95 -14.28 19.07
N HIS A 498 7.98 -13.81 18.33
CA HIS A 498 8.06 -12.42 17.89
C HIS A 498 6.96 -12.06 16.87
N PRO A 499 6.31 -10.87 16.96
CA PRO A 499 5.30 -10.46 15.98
C PRO A 499 5.77 -10.54 14.52
N ILE A 500 6.98 -10.06 14.20
CA ILE A 500 7.50 -10.18 12.83
C ILE A 500 7.66 -11.63 12.37
N ALA A 501 8.14 -12.55 13.23
CA ALA A 501 8.26 -13.97 12.89
C ALA A 501 6.89 -14.57 12.59
N LYS A 502 5.91 -14.31 13.48
CA LYS A 502 4.51 -14.72 13.29
C LYS A 502 3.89 -14.19 12.01
N ALA A 503 4.29 -12.99 11.58
CA ALA A 503 3.86 -12.43 10.30
C ALA A 503 4.53 -13.18 9.14
N VAL A 504 5.87 -13.21 9.09
CA VAL A 504 6.66 -13.79 7.99
C VAL A 504 6.37 -15.27 7.76
N PHE A 505 6.24 -16.07 8.82
CA PHE A 505 5.96 -17.51 8.73
C PHE A 505 4.47 -17.83 8.53
N ASN A 506 3.60 -16.82 8.47
CA ASN A 506 2.21 -17.05 8.11
C ASN A 506 2.08 -17.32 6.60
N GLY A 507 1.42 -18.41 6.23
CA GLY A 507 1.24 -18.78 4.82
C GLY A 507 0.56 -17.73 3.94
N GLN A 508 -0.19 -16.78 4.51
CA GLN A 508 -0.85 -15.70 3.76
C GLN A 508 -0.04 -14.40 3.66
N PHE A 509 1.12 -14.33 4.31
CA PHE A 509 1.91 -13.12 4.43
C PHE A 509 2.36 -12.59 3.07
N LYS A 510 2.17 -11.30 2.83
CA LYS A 510 2.66 -10.61 1.64
C LYS A 510 3.00 -9.16 1.99
N PRO A 511 4.29 -8.81 2.04
CA PRO A 511 4.71 -7.43 2.24
C PRO A 511 4.46 -6.59 0.98
N GLY A 512 4.54 -5.28 1.12
CA GLY A 512 4.32 -4.37 0.00
C GLY A 512 4.15 -2.92 0.43
N ALA A 513 3.71 -2.11 -0.52
CA ALA A 513 3.25 -0.74 -0.28
C ALA A 513 1.91 -0.51 -0.97
N LEU A 514 1.22 0.55 -0.53
CA LEU A 514 0.03 1.04 -1.22
C LEU A 514 0.37 2.34 -1.95
N ARG A 515 -0.04 2.46 -3.20
CA ARG A 515 -0.12 3.75 -3.88
C ARG A 515 -1.57 4.18 -4.01
N LEU A 516 -1.89 5.33 -3.44
CA LEU A 516 -3.19 5.97 -3.55
C LEU A 516 -3.17 6.79 -4.85
N ASN A 517 -4.08 6.49 -5.75
CA ASN A 517 -4.14 7.03 -7.09
C ASN A 517 -5.50 7.72 -7.29
N PHE A 518 -5.47 9.05 -7.32
CA PHE A 518 -6.66 9.87 -7.51
C PHE A 518 -6.86 10.11 -9.00
N VAL A 519 -7.87 9.46 -9.57
CA VAL A 519 -8.15 9.46 -11.02
C VAL A 519 -9.63 9.74 -11.22
N ASN A 520 -9.96 10.73 -12.03
CA ASN A 520 -11.35 11.09 -12.35
C ASN A 520 -12.18 11.40 -11.08
N GLY A 521 -11.58 12.01 -10.05
CA GLY A 521 -12.24 12.25 -8.75
C GLY A 521 -12.53 10.98 -7.93
N MET A 522 -11.94 9.84 -8.31
CA MET A 522 -12.05 8.56 -7.60
C MET A 522 -10.69 8.18 -7.00
N LEU A 523 -10.70 7.77 -5.72
CA LEU A 523 -9.53 7.16 -5.11
C LEU A 523 -9.46 5.67 -5.43
N ASN A 524 -8.44 5.28 -6.18
CA ASN A 524 -8.06 3.88 -6.39
C ASN A 524 -6.79 3.58 -5.58
N ILE A 525 -6.65 2.38 -5.04
CA ILE A 525 -5.45 1.98 -4.27
C ILE A 525 -4.78 0.80 -4.96
N ASP A 526 -3.53 1.02 -5.36
CA ASP A 526 -2.68 0.05 -6.05
C ASP A 526 -1.80 -0.69 -5.04
N ASN A 527 -1.81 -2.02 -5.06
CA ASN A 527 -0.97 -2.85 -4.19
C ASN A 527 0.34 -3.21 -4.90
N ILE A 528 1.46 -2.73 -4.36
CA ILE A 528 2.78 -2.83 -4.98
C ILE A 528 3.63 -3.86 -4.22
N SER A 529 4.13 -4.87 -4.93
CA SER A 529 5.06 -5.87 -4.38
C SER A 529 6.45 -5.27 -4.19
N ILE A 530 7.20 -5.76 -3.20
CA ILE A 530 8.58 -5.32 -2.95
C ILE A 530 9.47 -5.59 -4.16
N GLU A 531 9.26 -6.71 -4.84
CA GLU A 531 9.99 -7.15 -6.02
C GLU A 531 9.86 -6.17 -7.19
N SER A 532 8.67 -5.60 -7.39
CA SER A 532 8.38 -4.70 -8.53
C SER A 532 8.99 -3.30 -8.41
N LEU A 533 9.46 -2.91 -7.22
CA LEU A 533 10.00 -1.56 -6.97
C LEU A 533 11.36 -1.34 -7.63
N PHE A 534 11.62 -0.11 -8.08
CA PHE A 534 12.93 0.24 -8.62
C PHE A 534 14.05 0.17 -7.56
N LYS A 535 15.24 -0.28 -7.97
CA LYS A 535 16.44 -0.36 -7.11
C LYS A 535 17.33 0.89 -7.18
N SER A 536 17.11 1.79 -8.14
CA SER A 536 17.91 3.00 -8.32
C SER A 536 17.11 4.13 -8.95
N SER A 537 17.43 5.36 -8.58
CA SER A 537 16.87 6.62 -9.09
C SER A 537 17.28 6.95 -10.54
N LYS A 538 18.15 6.15 -11.17
CA LYS A 538 18.52 6.32 -12.58
C LYS A 538 17.29 6.11 -13.46
N LYS A 539 16.87 7.18 -14.17
CA LYS A 539 15.70 7.15 -15.06
C LYS A 539 15.79 5.93 -15.98
N PRO A 540 14.79 5.03 -16.00
CA PRO A 540 14.75 3.96 -16.98
C PRO A 540 14.72 4.60 -18.37
N ALA A 541 15.45 4.03 -19.33
CA ALA A 541 15.61 4.55 -20.70
C ALA A 541 14.29 4.72 -21.49
N LYS A 542 13.16 4.30 -20.91
CA LYS A 542 11.82 4.31 -21.51
C LYS A 542 10.80 5.27 -20.85
N ALA A 543 11.16 5.97 -19.77
CA ALA A 543 10.28 6.98 -19.15
C ALA A 543 10.30 8.30 -19.94
N ASN A 544 9.94 8.24 -21.23
CA ASN A 544 9.53 9.43 -21.96
C ASN A 544 8.08 9.74 -21.61
N GLY A 545 7.79 11.03 -21.43
CA GLY A 545 6.57 11.53 -20.80
C GLY A 545 5.26 11.11 -21.45
N SER A 546 4.20 11.37 -20.69
CA SER A 546 2.76 11.22 -20.99
C SER A 546 2.30 9.81 -21.32
N ASN A 547 1.92 9.04 -20.28
CA ASN A 547 0.57 8.45 -20.11
C ASN A 547 0.57 7.45 -18.94
N GLY A 548 0.08 7.88 -17.78
CA GLY A 548 -0.22 7.00 -16.63
C GLY A 548 0.91 6.73 -15.63
N THR A 549 0.54 6.21 -14.45
CA THR A 549 1.43 5.89 -13.32
C THR A 549 2.35 4.69 -13.57
N TYR A 550 1.95 3.77 -14.46
CA TYR A 550 2.64 2.51 -14.76
C TYR A 550 2.90 2.32 -16.26
N PRO A 551 3.61 3.25 -16.94
CA PRO A 551 3.78 3.24 -18.40
C PRO A 551 4.56 2.03 -18.92
N ASP A 552 5.43 1.44 -18.09
CA ASP A 552 6.26 0.29 -18.46
C ASP A 552 5.54 -1.06 -18.27
N ASN A 553 4.34 -1.07 -17.68
CA ASN A 553 3.58 -2.28 -17.38
C ASN A 553 2.39 -2.41 -18.33
N LYS A 554 2.23 -3.61 -18.90
CA LYS A 554 1.01 -4.02 -19.63
C LYS A 554 0.15 -4.90 -18.75
N PHE A 555 -1.17 -4.86 -18.95
CA PHE A 555 -2.14 -5.56 -18.12
C PHE A 555 -3.13 -6.39 -18.92
N ILE A 556 -3.47 -7.56 -18.38
CA ILE A 556 -4.66 -8.35 -18.74
C ILE A 556 -5.78 -7.89 -17.81
N TRP A 557 -6.87 -7.35 -18.36
CA TRP A 557 -7.97 -6.80 -17.58
C TRP A 557 -9.16 -7.75 -17.51
N VAL A 558 -9.62 -8.04 -16.29
CA VAL A 558 -10.80 -8.85 -16.00
C VAL A 558 -11.90 -7.95 -15.45
N MET A 559 -12.95 -7.73 -16.22
CA MET A 559 -14.18 -7.09 -15.74
C MET A 559 -15.05 -8.14 -15.04
N THR A 560 -15.44 -7.85 -13.81
CA THR A 560 -16.30 -8.71 -13.01
C THR A 560 -17.62 -8.02 -12.72
N ALA A 561 -18.73 -8.71 -12.99
CA ALA A 561 -20.08 -8.36 -12.57
C ALA A 561 -20.65 -9.52 -11.72
N THR A 562 -21.58 -9.22 -10.81
CA THR A 562 -22.29 -10.25 -10.07
C THR A 562 -23.71 -9.79 -9.77
N ASP A 563 -24.61 -10.75 -9.63
CA ASP A 563 -26.01 -10.55 -9.30
C ASP A 563 -26.69 -9.41 -10.09
N PRO A 564 -26.63 -9.41 -11.45
CA PRO A 564 -27.45 -8.47 -12.23
C PRO A 564 -28.94 -8.58 -11.89
N HIS A 565 -29.38 -9.76 -11.44
CA HIS A 565 -30.73 -10.11 -10.99
C HIS A 565 -31.84 -9.48 -11.85
N PHE A 566 -31.85 -9.80 -13.14
CA PHE A 566 -32.97 -9.46 -14.01
C PHE A 566 -34.28 -10.01 -13.40
N GLY A 567 -35.32 -9.17 -13.40
CA GLY A 567 -36.58 -9.42 -12.70
C GLY A 567 -36.65 -8.95 -11.24
N SER A 568 -35.52 -8.62 -10.61
CA SER A 568 -35.54 -8.12 -9.23
C SER A 568 -36.16 -6.74 -9.13
N ARG A 569 -36.98 -6.55 -8.10
CA ARG A 569 -37.51 -5.24 -7.69
C ARG A 569 -36.41 -4.33 -7.14
N ALA A 570 -35.33 -4.91 -6.62
CA ALA A 570 -34.19 -4.21 -6.05
C ALA A 570 -33.04 -3.99 -7.04
N ARG A 571 -33.28 -4.23 -8.34
CA ARG A 571 -32.28 -4.03 -9.38
C ARG A 571 -31.95 -2.54 -9.51
N GLU A 572 -30.67 -2.20 -9.42
CA GLU A 572 -30.24 -0.83 -9.62
C GLU A 572 -30.14 -0.54 -11.12
N GLU A 573 -30.83 0.52 -11.56
CA GLU A 573 -30.86 0.91 -12.96
C GLU A 573 -30.68 2.42 -13.15
N PHE A 574 -30.10 2.80 -14.28
CA PHE A 574 -29.77 4.18 -14.66
C PHE A 574 -30.40 4.53 -15.99
N TRP A 575 -31.06 5.69 -16.06
CA TRP A 575 -31.64 6.19 -17.31
C TRP A 575 -30.54 6.60 -18.30
N CYS A 576 -30.59 6.05 -19.51
CA CYS A 576 -29.66 6.36 -20.59
C CYS A 576 -30.39 7.13 -21.70
N GLU A 577 -30.09 8.42 -21.83
CA GLU A 577 -30.72 9.28 -22.83
C GLU A 577 -30.46 8.82 -24.27
N SER A 578 -29.24 8.36 -24.59
CA SER A 578 -28.89 7.95 -25.95
C SER A 578 -29.64 6.69 -26.40
N ARG A 579 -30.05 5.84 -25.45
CA ARG A 579 -30.80 4.61 -25.72
C ARG A 579 -32.28 4.69 -25.34
N GLN A 580 -32.71 5.79 -24.71
CA GLN A 580 -34.07 6.00 -24.18
C GLN A 580 -34.56 4.81 -23.33
N GLN A 581 -33.68 4.27 -22.48
CA GLN A 581 -33.99 3.11 -21.64
C GLN A 581 -33.18 3.08 -20.35
N TYR A 582 -33.66 2.28 -19.39
CA TYR A 582 -32.95 1.97 -18.15
C TYR A 582 -31.91 0.85 -18.37
N LEU A 583 -30.69 1.12 -17.90
CA LEU A 583 -29.55 0.20 -17.93
C LEU A 583 -29.24 -0.32 -16.53
N GLY A 584 -29.06 -1.63 -16.37
CA GLY A 584 -28.51 -2.17 -15.12
C GLY A 584 -27.05 -1.76 -14.92
N VAL A 585 -26.49 -2.10 -13.76
CA VAL A 585 -25.12 -1.70 -13.38
C VAL A 585 -24.04 -2.13 -14.38
N SER A 586 -24.07 -3.38 -14.86
CA SER A 586 -23.12 -3.87 -15.88
C SER A 586 -23.38 -3.25 -17.25
N ASP A 587 -24.66 -3.13 -17.66
CA ASP A 587 -25.07 -2.46 -18.90
C ASP A 587 -24.62 -1.00 -18.95
N ALA A 588 -24.75 -0.31 -17.84
CA ALA A 588 -24.33 1.07 -17.66
C ALA A 588 -22.83 1.22 -17.86
N ALA A 589 -22.02 0.33 -17.26
CA ALA A 589 -20.57 0.32 -17.47
C ALA A 589 -20.18 0.03 -18.93
N ILE A 590 -20.86 -0.90 -19.61
CA ILE A 590 -20.66 -1.16 -21.04
C ILE A 590 -21.02 0.08 -21.87
N GLN A 591 -22.14 0.73 -21.57
CA GLN A 591 -22.56 1.95 -22.24
C GLN A 591 -21.56 3.09 -22.05
N MET A 592 -20.99 3.25 -20.85
CA MET A 592 -19.94 4.25 -20.58
C MET A 592 -18.68 4.01 -21.43
N MET A 593 -18.32 2.74 -21.69
CA MET A 593 -17.22 2.38 -22.60
C MET A 593 -17.59 2.61 -24.07
N ARG A 594 -18.86 2.36 -24.45
CA ARG A 594 -19.40 2.62 -25.79
C ARG A 594 -19.40 4.11 -26.12
N GLU A 595 -19.84 4.96 -25.20
CA GLU A 595 -19.83 6.43 -25.36
C GLU A 595 -18.42 7.00 -25.44
N ALA A 596 -17.43 6.28 -24.89
CA ALA A 596 -16.00 6.58 -25.06
C ALA A 596 -15.38 5.97 -26.33
N ASN A 597 -16.18 5.38 -27.23
CA ASN A 597 -15.77 4.75 -28.48
C ASN A 597 -14.77 3.56 -28.30
N LEU A 598 -14.78 2.90 -27.14
CA LEU A 598 -13.82 1.83 -26.86
C LEU A 598 -14.16 0.51 -27.55
N LEU A 599 -15.44 0.27 -27.85
CA LEU A 599 -15.90 -0.99 -28.44
C LEU A 599 -15.45 -1.16 -29.89
N GLU A 600 -15.35 -0.05 -30.63
CA GLU A 600 -14.88 -0.05 -32.02
C GLU A 600 -13.36 0.11 -32.13
N ALA A 601 -12.74 0.91 -31.25
CA ALA A 601 -11.30 1.18 -31.28
C ALA A 601 -10.49 0.09 -30.56
N LYS A 602 -10.32 0.25 -29.24
CA LYS A 602 -9.51 -0.63 -28.40
C LYS A 602 -10.16 -0.75 -27.01
N LEU A 603 -10.98 -1.78 -26.83
CA LEU A 603 -11.52 -2.15 -25.53
C LEU A 603 -10.37 -2.60 -24.61
N PRO A 604 -10.17 -1.99 -23.42
CA PRO A 604 -9.12 -2.41 -22.49
C PRO A 604 -9.40 -3.76 -21.81
N VAL A 605 -10.66 -4.22 -21.78
CA VAL A 605 -11.12 -5.43 -21.11
C VAL A 605 -10.84 -6.67 -21.96
N HIS A 606 -10.30 -7.72 -21.32
CA HIS A 606 -9.95 -9.00 -21.95
C HIS A 606 -10.85 -10.14 -21.49
N PHE A 607 -11.33 -10.06 -20.25
CA PHE A 607 -12.27 -11.03 -19.70
C PHE A 607 -13.51 -10.32 -19.19
N TYR A 608 -14.67 -10.91 -19.45
CA TYR A 608 -15.92 -10.57 -18.79
C TYR A 608 -16.43 -11.78 -18.03
N ASN A 609 -16.65 -11.61 -16.73
CA ASN A 609 -17.05 -12.69 -15.85
C ASN A 609 -18.28 -12.24 -15.06
N VAL A 610 -19.39 -12.99 -15.21
CA VAL A 610 -20.52 -12.91 -14.29
C VAL A 610 -20.38 -14.08 -13.33
N ASN A 611 -20.07 -13.78 -12.06
CA ASN A 611 -19.78 -14.83 -11.08
C ASN A 611 -21.03 -15.59 -10.62
N ASP A 612 -22.17 -14.92 -10.57
CA ASP A 612 -23.35 -15.41 -9.87
C ASP A 612 -24.63 -15.22 -10.70
N ASP A 613 -25.79 -15.13 -10.05
CA ASP A 613 -27.10 -15.20 -10.68
C ASP A 613 -27.38 -14.03 -11.66
N TRP A 614 -27.64 -14.38 -12.92
CA TRP A 614 -28.12 -13.42 -13.91
C TRP A 614 -29.54 -12.94 -13.59
N VAL A 615 -30.41 -13.86 -13.18
CA VAL A 615 -31.82 -13.64 -12.91
C VAL A 615 -32.13 -13.74 -11.42
N GLN A 616 -33.18 -13.08 -10.96
CA GLN A 616 -33.54 -13.08 -9.54
C GLN A 616 -34.08 -14.44 -9.04
N GLY A 617 -34.70 -15.22 -9.93
CA GLY A 617 -35.44 -16.42 -9.55
C GLY A 617 -36.61 -16.13 -8.60
N ASN A 618 -37.19 -17.18 -8.02
CA ASN A 618 -38.37 -17.14 -7.14
C ASN A 618 -38.14 -17.72 -5.74
N HIS A 619 -36.90 -18.02 -5.38
CA HIS A 619 -36.59 -18.94 -4.28
C HIS A 619 -36.89 -18.44 -2.84
N PHE A 620 -36.75 -17.14 -2.54
CA PHE A 620 -36.79 -16.66 -1.14
C PHE A 620 -38.12 -16.06 -0.66
N GLY A 621 -39.17 -16.06 -1.50
CA GLY A 621 -40.41 -15.33 -1.20
C GLY A 621 -40.26 -13.80 -1.10
N THR A 622 -39.02 -13.27 -1.16
CA THR A 622 -38.68 -11.85 -1.21
C THR A 622 -39.18 -11.20 -2.50
N HIS A 623 -39.28 -11.98 -3.59
CA HIS A 623 -39.99 -11.58 -4.81
C HIS A 623 -41.45 -11.17 -4.54
N LYS A 624 -42.08 -11.57 -3.43
CA LYS A 624 -43.46 -11.12 -3.10
C LYS A 624 -43.49 -9.80 -2.35
N GLN A 625 -42.34 -9.23 -1.98
CA GLN A 625 -42.28 -7.98 -1.24
C GLN A 625 -42.35 -6.80 -2.20
N PRO A 626 -43.24 -5.81 -1.98
CA PRO A 626 -43.29 -4.62 -2.81
C PRO A 626 -42.04 -3.76 -2.58
N ASP A 627 -41.54 -3.16 -3.65
CA ASP A 627 -40.52 -2.10 -3.54
C ASP A 627 -41.10 -0.88 -2.80
N GLN A 628 -40.27 -0.17 -2.06
CA GLN A 628 -40.69 1.00 -1.28
C GLN A 628 -41.20 2.17 -2.14
N LEU A 629 -40.81 2.24 -3.42
CA LEU A 629 -41.26 3.27 -4.37
C LEU A 629 -42.46 2.82 -5.22
N MET A 630 -42.95 1.59 -5.03
CA MET A 630 -44.12 1.07 -5.74
C MET A 630 -45.40 1.79 -5.30
N MET A 631 -46.09 2.44 -6.25
CA MET A 631 -47.38 3.09 -6.00
C MET A 631 -48.54 2.09 -6.15
N SER A 632 -49.69 2.40 -5.54
CA SER A 632 -50.93 1.68 -5.84
C SER A 632 -51.47 2.09 -7.22
N TYR A 633 -52.19 1.19 -7.89
CA TYR A 633 -52.79 1.49 -9.20
C TYR A 633 -53.67 2.74 -9.17
N THR A 634 -54.48 2.93 -8.12
CA THR A 634 -55.31 4.13 -7.95
C THR A 634 -54.49 5.43 -7.92
N LYS A 635 -53.29 5.41 -7.29
CA LYS A 635 -52.40 6.58 -7.27
C LYS A 635 -51.78 6.82 -8.65
N ILE A 636 -51.38 5.76 -9.35
CA ILE A 636 -50.86 5.84 -10.73
C ILE A 636 -51.92 6.45 -11.65
N GLU A 637 -53.16 5.94 -11.62
CA GLU A 637 -54.26 6.48 -12.42
C GLU A 637 -54.53 7.96 -12.15
N LYS A 638 -54.51 8.37 -10.87
CA LYS A 638 -54.68 9.77 -10.50
C LYS A 638 -53.56 10.64 -11.04
N GLU A 639 -52.30 10.24 -10.85
CA GLU A 639 -51.12 10.95 -11.34
C GLU A 639 -51.15 11.10 -12.88
N MET A 640 -51.53 10.04 -13.60
CA MET A 640 -51.68 10.08 -15.05
C MET A 640 -52.79 11.04 -15.48
N LYS A 641 -53.96 11.03 -14.82
CA LYS A 641 -55.06 11.97 -15.09
C LYS A 641 -54.64 13.41 -14.85
N ASP A 642 -53.97 13.68 -13.73
CA ASP A 642 -53.53 15.02 -13.34
C ASP A 642 -52.50 15.56 -14.36
N ARG A 643 -51.54 14.73 -14.79
CA ARG A 643 -50.55 15.09 -15.83
C ARG A 643 -51.18 15.35 -17.20
N VAL A 644 -52.14 14.51 -17.62
CA VAL A 644 -52.86 14.70 -18.89
C VAL A 644 -53.71 15.98 -18.85
N ALA A 645 -54.35 16.28 -17.72
CA ALA A 645 -55.12 17.52 -17.58
C ALA A 645 -54.22 18.77 -17.68
N ALA A 646 -53.02 18.72 -17.10
CA ALA A 646 -52.05 19.83 -17.11
C ALA A 646 -51.54 20.21 -18.51
N VAL A 647 -51.57 19.29 -19.48
CA VAL A 647 -51.05 19.53 -20.85
C VAL A 647 -52.11 19.96 -21.86
N ARG A 648 -53.41 19.87 -21.53
CA ARG A 648 -54.51 20.13 -22.48
C ARG A 648 -54.50 21.53 -23.12
N ASN A 649 -53.88 22.51 -22.47
CA ASN A 649 -53.74 23.89 -22.96
C ASN A 649 -52.28 24.39 -22.91
N ALA A 650 -51.30 23.48 -22.86
CA ALA A 650 -49.89 23.83 -22.75
C ALA A 650 -49.25 24.07 -24.13
N SER A 651 -48.12 24.79 -24.16
CA SER A 651 -47.34 24.94 -25.39
C SER A 651 -46.76 23.59 -25.85
N PRO A 652 -46.44 23.41 -27.16
CA PRO A 652 -45.86 22.17 -27.68
C PRO A 652 -44.63 21.67 -26.91
N ASP A 653 -43.75 22.57 -26.48
CA ASP A 653 -42.57 22.22 -25.69
C ASP A 653 -42.93 21.66 -24.31
N LYS A 654 -43.92 22.25 -23.65
CA LYS A 654 -44.43 21.76 -22.35
C LYS A 654 -45.17 20.43 -22.51
N VAL A 655 -45.85 20.21 -23.62
CA VAL A 655 -46.47 18.90 -23.93
C VAL A 655 -45.38 17.84 -24.10
N LYS A 656 -44.31 18.13 -24.84
CA LYS A 656 -43.18 17.22 -25.03
C LYS A 656 -42.51 16.87 -23.70
N GLU A 657 -42.19 17.87 -22.88
CA GLU A 657 -41.61 17.68 -21.55
C GLU A 657 -42.51 16.81 -20.65
N ALA A 658 -43.81 17.10 -20.62
CA ALA A 658 -44.75 16.34 -19.82
C ALA A 658 -44.91 14.88 -20.29
N LEU A 659 -44.88 14.63 -21.60
CA LEU A 659 -44.90 13.27 -22.15
C LEU A 659 -43.62 12.50 -21.79
N THR A 660 -42.45 13.13 -21.88
CA THR A 660 -41.18 12.52 -21.44
C THR A 660 -41.22 12.20 -19.95
N ASN A 661 -41.69 13.13 -19.11
CA ASN A 661 -41.84 12.91 -17.67
C ASN A 661 -42.87 11.82 -17.34
N LEU A 662 -43.94 11.69 -18.13
CA LEU A 662 -44.94 10.63 -18.00
C LEU A 662 -44.34 9.26 -18.37
N GLN A 663 -43.59 9.20 -19.47
CA GLN A 663 -42.88 7.99 -19.89
C GLN A 663 -41.94 7.49 -18.78
N ILE A 664 -41.09 8.38 -18.25
CA ILE A 664 -40.15 8.06 -17.16
C ILE A 664 -40.92 7.55 -15.93
N PHE A 665 -41.99 8.25 -15.53
CA PHE A 665 -42.82 7.84 -14.39
C PHE A 665 -43.42 6.44 -14.57
N VAL A 666 -43.97 6.13 -15.75
CA VAL A 666 -44.56 4.82 -16.03
C VAL A 666 -43.50 3.72 -15.99
N LEU A 667 -42.33 3.96 -16.60
CA LEU A 667 -41.21 3.03 -16.58
C LEU A 667 -40.68 2.78 -15.17
N ASP A 668 -40.57 3.82 -14.34
CA ASP A 668 -40.18 3.69 -12.93
C ASP A 668 -41.15 2.78 -12.16
N GLN A 669 -42.46 2.92 -12.40
CA GLN A 669 -43.47 2.09 -11.75
C GLN A 669 -43.47 0.64 -12.23
N PHE A 670 -43.12 0.37 -13.50
CA PHE A 670 -42.90 -1.00 -13.97
C PHE A 670 -41.64 -1.61 -13.34
N ARG A 671 -40.54 -0.84 -13.26
CA ARG A 671 -39.29 -1.28 -12.63
C ARG A 671 -39.48 -1.68 -11.17
N SER A 672 -40.12 -0.81 -10.36
CA SER A 672 -40.35 -1.09 -8.93
C SER A 672 -41.21 -2.35 -8.68
N ARG A 673 -41.86 -2.91 -9.71
CA ARG A 673 -42.62 -4.15 -9.61
C ARG A 673 -41.83 -5.41 -9.96
N GLY A 674 -40.74 -5.30 -10.71
CA GLY A 674 -39.95 -6.45 -11.17
C GLY A 674 -40.75 -7.44 -12.03
N SER A 675 -40.23 -8.65 -12.19
CA SER A 675 -40.87 -9.77 -12.87
C SER A 675 -40.67 -11.05 -12.06
N ASP A 676 -41.76 -11.70 -11.67
CA ASP A 676 -41.73 -12.96 -10.92
C ASP A 676 -41.67 -14.19 -11.83
N TRP A 677 -41.95 -14.04 -13.13
CA TRP A 677 -41.94 -15.19 -14.03
C TRP A 677 -40.53 -15.45 -14.55
N TYR A 678 -39.94 -16.60 -14.20
CA TYR A 678 -38.56 -16.93 -14.54
C TYR A 678 -38.27 -16.82 -16.04
N GLN A 679 -39.18 -17.30 -16.89
CA GLN A 679 -39.03 -17.18 -18.35
C GLN A 679 -38.94 -15.72 -18.79
N GLU A 680 -39.74 -14.82 -18.20
CA GLU A 680 -39.68 -13.39 -18.49
C GLU A 680 -38.34 -12.79 -18.02
N GLN A 681 -37.82 -13.20 -16.86
CA GLN A 681 -36.49 -12.77 -16.41
C GLN A 681 -35.38 -13.19 -17.40
N VAL A 682 -35.43 -14.43 -17.91
CA VAL A 682 -34.49 -14.93 -18.93
C VAL A 682 -34.61 -14.14 -20.24
N ILE A 683 -35.84 -13.87 -20.69
CA ILE A 683 -36.09 -13.02 -21.87
C ILE A 683 -35.48 -11.64 -21.67
N GLN A 684 -35.64 -11.03 -20.48
CA GLN A 684 -35.04 -9.74 -20.19
C GLN A 684 -33.50 -9.78 -20.24
N VAL A 685 -32.85 -10.85 -19.78
CA VAL A 685 -31.38 -11.00 -19.95
C VAL A 685 -31.02 -10.99 -21.44
N ILE A 686 -31.73 -11.77 -22.25
CA ILE A 686 -31.45 -11.87 -23.69
C ILE A 686 -31.65 -10.52 -24.39
N GLU A 687 -32.84 -9.93 -24.25
CA GLU A 687 -33.26 -8.75 -25.02
C GLU A 687 -32.66 -7.45 -24.48
N ARG A 688 -32.42 -7.33 -23.17
CA ARG A 688 -31.91 -6.08 -22.56
C ARG A 688 -30.40 -6.08 -22.36
N HIS A 689 -29.76 -7.24 -22.20
CA HIS A 689 -28.32 -7.35 -21.97
C HIS A 689 -27.55 -7.99 -23.11
N LEU A 690 -27.94 -9.18 -23.56
CA LEU A 690 -27.10 -9.95 -24.50
C LEU A 690 -27.14 -9.36 -25.91
N GLU A 691 -28.33 -9.22 -26.49
CA GLU A 691 -28.52 -8.74 -27.87
C GLU A 691 -28.00 -7.32 -28.07
N PRO A 692 -28.29 -6.35 -27.19
CA PRO A 692 -27.85 -4.98 -27.43
C PRO A 692 -26.36 -4.73 -27.18
N ASN A 693 -25.64 -5.72 -26.64
CA ASN A 693 -24.21 -5.63 -26.36
C ASN A 693 -23.38 -6.60 -27.22
N LEU A 694 -23.88 -7.01 -28.40
CA LEU A 694 -23.14 -7.85 -29.35
C LEU A 694 -21.78 -7.25 -29.75
N ASP A 695 -21.72 -5.93 -29.89
CA ASP A 695 -20.50 -5.16 -30.14
C ASP A 695 -19.44 -5.36 -29.05
N PHE A 696 -19.86 -5.37 -27.78
CA PHE A 696 -19.00 -5.61 -26.63
C PHE A 696 -18.43 -7.03 -26.60
N TRP A 697 -19.27 -8.07 -26.80
CA TRP A 697 -18.81 -9.46 -26.86
C TRP A 697 -17.78 -9.65 -27.98
N ASN A 698 -18.09 -9.10 -29.16
CA ASN A 698 -17.18 -9.13 -30.30
C ASN A 698 -15.87 -8.38 -30.00
N ALA A 699 -15.92 -7.23 -29.33
CA ALA A 699 -14.75 -6.43 -28.98
C ALA A 699 -13.81 -7.16 -28.01
N ILE A 700 -14.34 -7.87 -27.01
CA ILE A 700 -13.55 -8.70 -26.07
C ILE A 700 -12.77 -9.76 -26.84
N LEU A 701 -13.48 -10.62 -27.61
CA LEU A 701 -12.84 -11.73 -28.31
C LEU A 701 -11.87 -11.24 -29.39
N SER A 702 -12.22 -10.14 -30.07
CA SER A 702 -11.33 -9.46 -31.02
C SER A 702 -10.07 -8.91 -30.35
N GLY A 703 -10.20 -8.35 -29.15
CA GLY A 703 -9.10 -7.88 -28.33
C GLY A 703 -8.15 -9.01 -27.96
N ASN A 704 -8.68 -10.13 -27.48
CA ASN A 704 -7.89 -11.30 -27.08
C ASN A 704 -7.09 -11.90 -28.24
N LEU A 705 -7.70 -12.03 -29.43
CA LEU A 705 -6.98 -12.49 -30.63
C LEU A 705 -5.86 -11.51 -31.04
N ARG A 706 -6.09 -10.20 -30.95
CA ARG A 706 -5.05 -9.18 -31.23
C ARG A 706 -3.91 -9.21 -30.20
N ALA A 707 -4.24 -9.42 -28.93
CA ALA A 707 -3.28 -9.53 -27.83
C ALA A 707 -2.50 -10.85 -27.82
N GLY A 708 -2.97 -11.88 -28.54
CA GLY A 708 -2.35 -13.19 -28.59
C GLY A 708 -2.45 -13.95 -27.26
N LEU A 709 -3.51 -13.71 -26.48
CA LEU A 709 -3.69 -14.40 -25.20
C LEU A 709 -3.94 -15.89 -25.42
N THR A 710 -3.20 -16.72 -24.69
CA THR A 710 -3.43 -18.16 -24.61
C THR A 710 -4.19 -18.48 -23.33
N LEU A 711 -5.39 -19.04 -23.48
CA LEU A 711 -6.24 -19.52 -22.39
C LEU A 711 -6.18 -21.05 -22.37
N LYS A 712 -6.00 -21.64 -21.19
CA LYS A 712 -5.99 -23.10 -21.01
C LYS A 712 -6.99 -23.50 -19.94
N GLY A 713 -8.03 -24.23 -20.33
CA GLY A 713 -8.99 -24.84 -19.41
C GLY A 713 -8.41 -26.02 -18.65
N VAL A 714 -9.20 -26.57 -17.74
CA VAL A 714 -8.89 -27.80 -16.99
C VAL A 714 -8.74 -28.99 -17.94
N SER A 715 -9.58 -29.08 -18.98
CA SER A 715 -9.55 -30.12 -20.00
C SER A 715 -8.18 -30.21 -20.68
N GLU A 716 -7.62 -29.07 -21.10
CA GLU A 716 -6.30 -29.00 -21.73
C GLU A 716 -5.19 -29.44 -20.76
N HIS A 717 -5.20 -28.94 -19.52
CA HIS A 717 -4.23 -29.33 -18.49
C HIS A 717 -4.29 -30.83 -18.18
N LYS A 718 -5.48 -31.43 -18.20
CA LYS A 718 -5.70 -32.86 -17.95
C LYS A 718 -5.64 -33.73 -19.21
N LYS A 719 -5.43 -33.15 -20.39
CA LYS A 719 -5.48 -33.82 -21.70
C LYS A 719 -6.77 -34.61 -21.88
N LYS A 720 -7.90 -33.97 -21.57
CA LYS A 720 -9.25 -34.50 -21.75
C LYS A 720 -9.96 -33.68 -22.84
N PRO A 721 -10.90 -34.28 -23.58
CA PRO A 721 -11.64 -33.56 -24.62
C PRO A 721 -12.59 -32.50 -24.06
N PHE A 722 -13.00 -32.63 -22.79
CA PHE A 722 -13.94 -31.73 -22.15
C PHE A 722 -13.80 -31.79 -20.62
N ASP A 723 -13.96 -30.65 -19.97
CA ASP A 723 -14.17 -30.52 -18.52
C ASP A 723 -15.13 -29.34 -18.30
N ALA A 724 -16.25 -29.59 -17.62
CA ALA A 724 -17.27 -28.56 -17.43
C ALA A 724 -16.78 -27.33 -16.63
N ARG A 725 -15.60 -27.41 -16.02
CA ARG A 725 -14.97 -26.30 -15.28
C ARG A 725 -14.09 -25.42 -16.14
N ASP A 726 -13.96 -25.68 -17.43
CA ASP A 726 -13.10 -24.88 -18.31
C ASP A 726 -13.49 -23.40 -18.28
N VAL A 727 -12.48 -22.54 -18.12
CA VAL A 727 -12.64 -21.09 -18.12
C VAL A 727 -12.66 -20.55 -19.55
N GLY A 728 -13.52 -19.57 -19.81
CA GLY A 728 -13.58 -18.81 -21.07
C GLY A 728 -13.04 -17.38 -20.93
N PHE A 729 -13.00 -16.63 -22.03
CA PHE A 729 -12.82 -15.18 -21.99
C PHE A 729 -14.11 -14.46 -21.57
N ILE A 730 -15.25 -15.02 -21.95
CA ILE A 730 -16.58 -14.60 -21.48
C ILE A 730 -17.14 -15.78 -20.66
N ASN A 731 -17.42 -15.55 -19.39
CA ASN A 731 -17.93 -16.59 -18.49
C ASN A 731 -19.32 -16.20 -17.99
N CYS A 732 -20.29 -17.06 -18.26
CA CYS A 732 -21.67 -16.92 -17.84
C CYS A 732 -21.90 -17.79 -16.61
N GLY A 733 -21.86 -17.16 -15.43
CA GLY A 733 -22.14 -17.83 -14.17
C GLY A 733 -23.60 -18.23 -13.99
N SER A 734 -23.81 -19.02 -12.95
CA SER A 734 -25.09 -19.45 -12.41
C SER A 734 -24.93 -19.55 -10.90
N GLY A 735 -25.83 -18.89 -10.18
CA GLY A 735 -25.87 -18.91 -8.74
C GLY A 735 -26.94 -19.85 -8.20
N ASN A 736 -27.31 -19.60 -6.95
CA ASN A 736 -28.27 -20.42 -6.22
C ASN A 736 -29.72 -20.03 -6.50
N HIS A 737 -30.00 -18.82 -6.99
CA HIS A 737 -31.39 -18.37 -7.18
C HIS A 737 -32.10 -19.19 -8.26
N THR A 738 -31.46 -19.39 -9.41
CA THR A 738 -32.03 -20.22 -10.49
C THR A 738 -32.15 -21.66 -10.05
N ALA A 739 -31.07 -22.22 -9.50
CA ALA A 739 -31.02 -23.62 -9.07
C ALA A 739 -32.18 -23.89 -8.09
N SER A 740 -32.34 -23.07 -7.06
CA SER A 740 -33.39 -23.28 -6.08
C SER A 740 -34.80 -22.87 -6.54
N THR A 741 -34.93 -22.11 -7.62
CA THR A 741 -36.23 -21.85 -8.29
C THR A 741 -36.74 -23.08 -9.03
N LEU A 742 -35.82 -23.87 -9.58
CA LEU A 742 -36.11 -25.06 -10.38
C LEU A 742 -35.74 -26.36 -9.63
N GLU A 743 -35.67 -26.31 -8.30
CA GLU A 743 -35.38 -27.46 -7.43
C GLU A 743 -34.08 -28.20 -7.79
N ASP A 744 -33.01 -27.44 -8.06
CA ASP A 744 -31.69 -27.87 -8.50
C ASP A 744 -31.66 -28.65 -9.82
N ASN A 745 -32.76 -28.66 -10.58
CA ASN A 745 -32.85 -29.41 -11.84
C ASN A 745 -32.14 -28.72 -13.02
N MET A 746 -31.89 -27.41 -12.94
CA MET A 746 -31.37 -26.62 -14.06
C MET A 746 -30.58 -25.39 -13.60
N THR A 747 -29.52 -25.06 -14.34
CA THR A 747 -28.79 -23.79 -14.26
C THR A 747 -29.02 -22.99 -15.55
N ASP A 748 -28.84 -21.67 -15.51
CA ASP A 748 -29.18 -20.75 -16.61
C ASP A 748 -27.99 -20.29 -17.45
N GLY A 749 -26.77 -20.39 -16.93
CA GLY A 749 -25.56 -19.84 -17.55
C GLY A 749 -25.32 -20.38 -18.95
N PHE A 750 -25.68 -21.65 -19.20
CA PHE A 750 -25.53 -22.27 -20.50
C PHE A 750 -26.46 -21.67 -21.56
N ILE A 751 -27.67 -21.21 -21.17
CA ILE A 751 -28.63 -20.55 -22.08
C ILE A 751 -28.00 -19.26 -22.60
N PHE A 752 -27.40 -18.48 -21.70
CA PHE A 752 -26.79 -17.20 -22.03
C PHE A 752 -25.51 -17.38 -22.85
N ALA A 753 -24.66 -18.35 -22.48
CA ALA A 753 -23.45 -18.67 -23.24
C ALA A 753 -23.79 -19.10 -24.68
N ASP A 754 -24.77 -19.99 -24.86
CA ASP A 754 -25.19 -20.47 -26.19
C ASP A 754 -25.78 -19.35 -27.05
N LYS A 755 -26.58 -18.47 -26.45
CA LYS A 755 -27.10 -17.28 -27.15
C LYS A 755 -25.97 -16.34 -27.59
N ILE A 756 -24.98 -16.06 -26.73
CA ILE A 756 -23.81 -15.25 -27.09
C ILE A 756 -23.04 -15.89 -28.26
N LYS A 757 -22.76 -17.19 -28.18
CA LYS A 757 -22.08 -17.94 -29.25
C LYS A 757 -22.83 -17.84 -30.56
N THR A 758 -24.14 -18.06 -30.53
CA THR A 758 -25.02 -18.01 -31.72
C THR A 758 -25.00 -16.63 -32.37
N MET A 759 -25.10 -15.56 -31.58
CA MET A 759 -25.05 -14.19 -32.11
C MET A 759 -23.67 -13.85 -32.69
N LEU A 760 -22.59 -14.26 -32.01
CA LEU A 760 -21.22 -14.05 -32.51
C LEU A 760 -20.99 -14.84 -33.80
N PHE A 761 -21.44 -16.09 -33.86
CA PHE A 761 -21.38 -16.93 -35.05
C PHE A 761 -22.20 -16.36 -36.21
N GLY A 762 -23.18 -15.49 -35.96
CA GLY A 762 -23.87 -14.74 -37.01
C GLY A 762 -22.99 -13.69 -37.70
N LEU A 763 -21.93 -13.22 -37.05
CA LEU A 763 -21.03 -12.19 -37.60
C LEU A 763 -20.00 -12.81 -38.55
N PRO A 764 -19.73 -12.20 -39.73
CA PRO A 764 -18.80 -12.75 -40.74
C PRO A 764 -17.40 -13.10 -40.21
N LYS A 765 -16.93 -12.40 -39.18
CA LYS A 765 -15.62 -12.63 -38.56
C LYS A 765 -15.48 -14.00 -37.88
N TRP A 766 -16.58 -14.60 -37.44
CA TRP A 766 -16.60 -15.78 -36.60
C TRP A 766 -17.23 -17.01 -37.25
N HIS A 767 -17.70 -16.91 -38.50
CA HIS A 767 -18.35 -18.01 -39.26
C HIS A 767 -17.53 -19.30 -39.29
N ASP A 768 -16.20 -19.19 -39.44
CA ASP A 768 -15.31 -20.36 -39.50
C ASP A 768 -14.56 -20.62 -38.18
N LYS A 769 -15.03 -20.06 -37.07
CA LYS A 769 -14.33 -20.10 -35.76
C LYS A 769 -15.18 -20.70 -34.64
N LYS A 770 -16.02 -21.68 -34.97
CA LYS A 770 -16.92 -22.33 -34.01
C LYS A 770 -16.17 -22.89 -32.80
N ASP A 771 -15.11 -23.67 -33.03
CA ASP A 771 -14.33 -24.29 -31.95
C ASP A 771 -13.74 -23.23 -31.00
N PHE A 772 -13.23 -22.12 -31.55
CA PHE A 772 -12.75 -21.01 -30.74
C PHE A 772 -13.87 -20.34 -29.94
N LEU A 773 -15.05 -20.14 -30.52
CA LEU A 773 -16.19 -19.58 -29.79
C LEU A 773 -16.65 -20.51 -28.65
N ASP A 774 -16.57 -21.82 -28.88
CA ASP A 774 -16.94 -22.83 -27.88
C ASP A 774 -16.00 -22.83 -26.67
N GLU A 775 -14.70 -22.60 -26.89
CA GLU A 775 -13.70 -22.41 -25.84
C GLU A 775 -13.76 -21.01 -25.20
N ALA A 776 -14.02 -19.97 -25.99
CA ALA A 776 -13.92 -18.58 -25.54
C ALA A 776 -15.14 -18.10 -24.73
N VAL A 777 -16.31 -18.71 -24.93
CA VAL A 777 -17.55 -18.38 -24.22
C VAL A 777 -17.99 -19.59 -23.41
N ALA A 778 -17.84 -19.52 -22.09
CA ALA A 778 -18.04 -20.65 -21.20
C ALA A 778 -19.20 -20.43 -20.22
N ALA A 779 -19.86 -21.53 -19.84
CA ALA A 779 -20.81 -21.61 -18.74
C ALA A 779 -20.33 -22.70 -17.78
N SER A 780 -19.30 -22.38 -17.00
CA SER A 780 -18.53 -23.38 -16.26
C SER A 780 -19.25 -23.84 -15.00
N LEU A 781 -19.30 -25.14 -14.75
CA LEU A 781 -19.98 -25.73 -13.60
C LEU A 781 -19.11 -26.74 -12.86
N TYR A 782 -19.24 -26.76 -11.54
CA TYR A 782 -18.78 -27.86 -10.71
C TYR A 782 -19.89 -28.30 -9.75
N GLY A 783 -20.59 -29.37 -10.12
CA GLY A 783 -21.89 -29.68 -9.54
C GLY A 783 -22.95 -28.71 -10.09
N ASN A 784 -23.80 -28.17 -9.21
CA ASN A 784 -24.84 -27.20 -9.53
C ASN A 784 -24.41 -25.73 -9.34
N LYS A 785 -23.10 -25.46 -9.20
CA LYS A 785 -22.57 -24.12 -8.92
C LYS A 785 -21.58 -23.67 -9.99
N PHE A 786 -21.58 -22.36 -10.27
CA PHE A 786 -20.56 -21.76 -11.12
C PHE A 786 -19.16 -21.93 -10.52
N PHE A 787 -18.29 -22.54 -11.32
CA PHE A 787 -16.88 -22.74 -10.99
C PHE A 787 -16.08 -22.88 -12.27
N ALA A 788 -15.33 -21.84 -12.64
CA ALA A 788 -14.42 -21.83 -13.77
C ALA A 788 -12.97 -21.89 -13.28
N TRP A 789 -12.13 -22.69 -13.94
CA TRP A 789 -10.74 -22.89 -13.59
C TRP A 789 -9.85 -23.02 -14.82
N GLY A 790 -8.68 -22.38 -14.80
CA GLY A 790 -7.69 -22.53 -15.85
C GLY A 790 -6.54 -21.54 -15.73
N THR A 791 -5.77 -21.37 -16.80
CA THR A 791 -4.65 -20.42 -16.83
C THR A 791 -4.73 -19.49 -18.03
N VAL A 792 -4.19 -18.27 -17.88
CA VAL A 792 -4.04 -17.32 -18.98
C VAL A 792 -2.60 -16.83 -19.07
N LYS A 793 -2.12 -16.68 -20.30
CA LYS A 793 -0.77 -16.18 -20.59
C LYS A 793 -0.79 -15.27 -21.81
N ALA A 794 -0.14 -14.11 -21.71
CA ALA A 794 0.18 -13.28 -22.87
C ALA A 794 1.50 -13.73 -23.52
N PRO A 795 1.76 -13.43 -24.81
CA PRO A 795 2.98 -13.86 -25.49
C PRO A 795 4.26 -13.45 -24.75
N GLY A 796 5.09 -14.42 -24.38
CA GLY A 796 6.32 -14.20 -23.60
C GLY A 796 6.12 -13.74 -22.14
N GLY A 797 4.88 -13.67 -21.67
CA GLY A 797 4.54 -13.22 -20.31
C GLY A 797 4.50 -14.34 -19.27
N TYR A 798 4.06 -13.97 -18.07
CA TYR A 798 3.77 -14.86 -16.96
C TYR A 798 2.44 -15.60 -17.18
N GLU A 799 2.37 -16.85 -16.72
CA GLU A 799 1.14 -17.65 -16.75
C GLU A 799 0.40 -17.49 -15.43
N TRP A 800 -0.74 -16.80 -15.48
CA TRP A 800 -1.62 -16.59 -14.34
C TRP A 800 -2.58 -17.75 -14.15
N GLY A 801 -2.84 -18.12 -12.90
CA GLY A 801 -3.99 -18.96 -12.56
C GLY A 801 -5.28 -18.13 -12.53
N LEU A 802 -6.40 -18.71 -12.96
CA LEU A 802 -7.73 -18.11 -12.90
C LEU A 802 -8.71 -19.06 -12.21
N GLU A 803 -9.40 -18.61 -11.17
CA GLU A 803 -10.48 -19.34 -10.49
C GLU A 803 -11.67 -18.39 -10.31
N PHE A 804 -12.78 -18.64 -10.99
CA PHE A 804 -14.00 -17.82 -10.88
C PHE A 804 -15.12 -18.65 -10.26
N ARG A 805 -15.80 -18.11 -9.26
CA ARG A 805 -16.79 -18.84 -8.46
C ARG A 805 -18.01 -18.01 -8.13
N SER A 806 -19.17 -18.65 -7.95
CA SER A 806 -20.35 -18.01 -7.37
C SER A 806 -20.05 -17.61 -5.92
N ASP A 807 -19.93 -18.56 -5.00
CA ASP A 807 -19.70 -18.26 -3.57
C ASP A 807 -18.28 -18.58 -3.06
N PRO A 808 -17.79 -17.81 -2.06
CA PRO A 808 -16.59 -18.19 -1.33
C PRO A 808 -16.82 -19.51 -0.58
N PRO A 809 -15.83 -20.44 -0.55
CA PRO A 809 -16.01 -21.78 0.02
C PRO A 809 -16.38 -21.76 1.51
N ARG A 810 -16.02 -20.68 2.21
CA ARG A 810 -16.41 -20.42 3.59
C ARG A 810 -16.47 -18.92 3.82
N MET A 811 -17.54 -18.45 4.45
CA MET A 811 -17.61 -17.08 4.93
C MET A 811 -16.92 -16.98 6.29
N GLY A 812 -16.01 -16.02 6.46
CA GLY A 812 -15.33 -15.77 7.73
C GLY A 812 -16.10 -14.82 8.64
N SER A 813 -16.55 -13.69 8.09
CA SER A 813 -17.31 -12.64 8.77
C SER A 813 -17.95 -11.73 7.74
N TRP A 814 -19.09 -11.12 8.05
CA TRP A 814 -19.63 -10.02 7.24
C TRP A 814 -18.73 -8.80 7.19
N ALA A 815 -17.84 -8.63 8.18
CA ALA A 815 -16.88 -7.54 8.23
C ALA A 815 -15.64 -7.78 7.34
N ASP A 816 -15.40 -9.02 6.91
CA ASP A 816 -14.34 -9.44 5.99
C ASP A 816 -14.78 -10.76 5.32
N THR A 817 -15.48 -10.62 4.18
CA THR A 817 -16.16 -11.74 3.51
C THR A 817 -15.20 -12.75 2.89
N LEU A 818 -13.97 -12.33 2.56
CA LEU A 818 -12.93 -13.18 1.96
C LEU A 818 -12.06 -13.90 3.00
N LEU A 819 -12.14 -13.54 4.30
CA LEU A 819 -11.36 -14.16 5.36
C LEU A 819 -11.47 -15.69 5.38
N GLY A 820 -12.69 -16.22 5.25
CA GLY A 820 -12.92 -17.66 5.26
C GLY A 820 -12.34 -18.37 4.03
N ALA A 821 -12.39 -17.73 2.85
CA ALA A 821 -11.78 -18.24 1.63
C ALA A 821 -10.26 -18.33 1.74
N VAL A 822 -9.61 -17.28 2.24
CA VAL A 822 -8.14 -17.25 2.45
C VAL A 822 -7.69 -18.35 3.41
N ASN A 823 -8.40 -18.52 4.53
CA ASN A 823 -8.06 -19.54 5.52
C ASN A 823 -8.33 -20.97 5.01
N ASN A 824 -9.36 -21.14 4.18
CA ASN A 824 -9.65 -22.42 3.54
C ASN A 824 -8.54 -22.82 2.56
N ASP A 825 -8.09 -21.91 1.70
CA ASP A 825 -7.05 -22.20 0.71
C ASP A 825 -5.69 -22.53 1.35
N ALA A 826 -5.34 -21.86 2.44
CA ALA A 826 -4.16 -22.19 3.22
C ALA A 826 -4.17 -23.63 3.77
N THR A 827 -5.36 -24.20 3.98
CA THR A 827 -5.54 -25.58 4.45
C THR A 827 -5.66 -26.57 3.30
N ARG A 828 -6.37 -26.18 2.23
CA ARG A 828 -6.71 -27.03 1.08
C ARG A 828 -5.52 -27.22 0.13
N GLY A 829 -4.72 -26.20 -0.12
CA GLY A 829 -3.67 -26.25 -1.15
C GLY A 829 -4.23 -26.45 -2.58
N ASP A 830 -3.39 -26.94 -3.50
CA ASP A 830 -3.73 -27.15 -4.91
C ASP A 830 -4.02 -28.63 -5.23
N TYR A 831 -5.26 -29.07 -5.03
CA TYR A 831 -5.72 -30.39 -5.46
C TYR A 831 -5.85 -30.53 -6.99
N GLY A 832 -5.84 -29.42 -7.74
CA GLY A 832 -5.93 -29.45 -9.21
C GLY A 832 -4.60 -29.86 -9.84
N GLY A 833 -3.49 -29.49 -9.21
CA GLY A 833 -2.12 -29.83 -9.62
C GLY A 833 -1.53 -28.93 -10.71
N PHE A 834 -2.30 -27.96 -11.23
CA PHE A 834 -1.88 -27.06 -12.31
C PHE A 834 -1.81 -25.58 -11.87
N MET A 835 -2.19 -25.24 -10.63
CA MET A 835 -2.03 -23.90 -10.06
C MET A 835 -0.70 -23.73 -9.32
N THR A 836 -0.07 -24.84 -8.93
CA THR A 836 1.21 -24.87 -8.24
C THR A 836 2.27 -24.04 -8.98
N GLY A 837 2.95 -23.16 -8.25
CA GLY A 837 3.96 -22.23 -8.79
C GLY A 837 3.40 -20.99 -9.48
N ARG A 838 2.07 -20.84 -9.57
CA ARG A 838 1.40 -19.69 -10.17
C ARG A 838 0.67 -18.88 -9.11
N VAL A 839 0.64 -17.56 -9.28
CA VAL A 839 -0.28 -16.70 -8.54
C VAL A 839 -1.63 -16.74 -9.24
N THR A 840 -2.68 -17.00 -8.48
CA THR A 840 -4.04 -17.19 -8.99
C THR A 840 -4.91 -15.97 -8.71
N LEU A 841 -5.60 -15.45 -9.72
CA LEU A 841 -6.74 -14.54 -9.53
C LEU A 841 -7.96 -15.38 -9.16
N LYS A 842 -8.54 -15.11 -7.99
CA LYS A 842 -9.76 -15.76 -7.51
C LYS A 842 -10.89 -14.75 -7.41
N THR A 843 -11.98 -14.92 -8.14
CA THR A 843 -13.15 -14.03 -8.08
C THR A 843 -14.37 -14.72 -7.46
N TYR A 844 -15.18 -13.96 -6.73
CA TYR A 844 -16.42 -14.40 -6.08
C TYR A 844 -17.56 -13.41 -6.35
N GLY A 845 -18.79 -13.91 -6.42
CA GLY A 845 -20.02 -13.14 -6.63
C GLY A 845 -20.88 -12.99 -5.38
N ASP A 846 -21.29 -14.12 -4.79
CA ASP A 846 -22.17 -14.18 -3.62
C ASP A 846 -21.58 -13.40 -2.43
N LYS A 847 -22.45 -12.88 -1.57
CA LYS A 847 -22.25 -11.96 -0.44
C LYS A 847 -22.19 -10.49 -0.82
N HIS A 848 -22.08 -10.14 -2.11
CA HIS A 848 -22.43 -8.80 -2.64
C HIS A 848 -21.59 -7.62 -2.08
N PHE A 849 -20.30 -7.83 -1.81
CA PHE A 849 -19.40 -6.76 -1.36
C PHE A 849 -18.24 -6.58 -2.33
N PHE A 850 -17.83 -5.33 -2.53
CA PHE A 850 -16.46 -5.11 -2.98
C PHE A 850 -15.52 -5.56 -1.87
N ALA A 851 -14.68 -6.56 -2.16
CA ALA A 851 -13.64 -7.00 -1.25
C ALA A 851 -12.42 -7.51 -2.02
N ALA A 852 -11.23 -7.34 -1.47
CA ALA A 852 -10.03 -7.94 -2.04
C ALA A 852 -9.01 -8.32 -0.96
N VAL A 853 -8.23 -9.36 -1.22
CA VAL A 853 -7.11 -9.77 -0.37
C VAL A 853 -5.95 -10.19 -1.26
N SER A 854 -4.75 -9.70 -0.98
CA SER A 854 -3.54 -10.09 -1.73
C SER A 854 -2.60 -10.92 -0.87
N THR A 855 -2.52 -12.22 -1.10
CA THR A 855 -1.57 -13.12 -0.44
C THR A 855 -0.37 -13.43 -1.34
N ARG A 856 0.62 -14.15 -0.81
CA ARG A 856 1.80 -14.59 -1.59
C ARG A 856 1.46 -15.53 -2.76
N TYR A 857 0.30 -16.18 -2.75
CA TYR A 857 -0.06 -17.20 -3.74
C TYR A 857 -1.36 -16.89 -4.51
N ALA A 858 -2.18 -15.95 -4.04
CA ALA A 858 -3.42 -15.59 -4.73
C ALA A 858 -3.81 -14.13 -4.52
N TYR A 859 -4.54 -13.60 -5.49
CA TYR A 859 -5.28 -12.36 -5.36
C TYR A 859 -6.77 -12.70 -5.35
N TYR A 860 -7.41 -12.49 -4.21
CA TYR A 860 -8.84 -12.74 -4.01
C TYR A 860 -9.59 -11.44 -4.27
N HIS A 861 -10.71 -11.55 -4.97
CA HIS A 861 -11.55 -10.42 -5.33
C HIS A 861 -13.02 -10.83 -5.25
N MET A 862 -13.87 -9.95 -4.72
CA MET A 862 -15.31 -10.08 -4.71
C MET A 862 -15.89 -8.81 -5.34
N CYS A 863 -16.80 -8.99 -6.29
CA CYS A 863 -17.51 -7.87 -6.89
C CYS A 863 -18.80 -7.57 -6.10
N ALA A 864 -19.24 -6.32 -6.13
CA ALA A 864 -20.53 -5.92 -5.60
C ALA A 864 -21.68 -6.34 -6.52
N ALA A 865 -22.89 -6.44 -5.98
CA ALA A 865 -24.08 -6.86 -6.74
C ALA A 865 -24.57 -5.80 -7.74
N GLY A 866 -25.42 -6.23 -8.68
CA GLY A 866 -26.24 -5.34 -9.52
C GLY A 866 -27.50 -4.82 -8.82
N THR A 867 -27.75 -5.26 -7.59
CA THR A 867 -28.93 -4.92 -6.79
C THR A 867 -28.58 -4.06 -5.58
N HIS A 868 -29.56 -3.30 -5.09
CA HIS A 868 -29.47 -2.57 -3.83
C HIS A 868 -29.98 -3.39 -2.65
N THR A 869 -29.63 -2.97 -1.43
CA THR A 869 -30.19 -3.55 -0.21
C THR A 869 -31.71 -3.46 -0.25
N ASP A 870 -32.39 -4.60 -0.04
CA ASP A 870 -33.84 -4.72 0.03
C ASP A 870 -34.30 -4.85 1.51
N PRO A 871 -35.61 -4.86 1.81
CA PRO A 871 -36.10 -5.04 3.18
C PRO A 871 -35.69 -6.37 3.82
N TYR A 872 -35.32 -7.39 3.03
CA TYR A 872 -34.75 -8.63 3.54
C TYR A 872 -33.32 -8.40 4.05
N GLY A 873 -32.51 -7.64 3.30
CA GLY A 873 -31.22 -7.12 3.73
C GLY A 873 -31.30 -6.43 5.08
N GLU A 874 -32.28 -5.55 5.28
CA GLU A 874 -32.44 -4.79 6.53
C GLU A 874 -32.88 -5.63 7.76
N ARG A 875 -33.39 -6.86 7.56
CA ARG A 875 -33.91 -7.73 8.63
C ARG A 875 -32.87 -8.61 9.32
N GLY A 876 -31.58 -8.44 9.00
CA GLY A 876 -30.50 -9.16 9.69
C GLY A 876 -29.20 -9.29 8.92
N PHE A 877 -29.14 -8.84 7.66
CA PHE A 877 -27.93 -8.83 6.86
C PHE A 877 -27.31 -7.42 6.86
N PRO A 878 -25.98 -7.30 6.73
CA PRO A 878 -25.39 -5.99 6.51
C PRO A 878 -25.82 -5.46 5.14
N PRO A 879 -26.02 -4.13 4.99
CA PRO A 879 -26.32 -3.53 3.70
C PRO A 879 -25.23 -3.86 2.67
N ASN A 880 -25.64 -4.23 1.46
CA ASN A 880 -24.76 -4.67 0.39
C ASN A 880 -24.02 -3.49 -0.28
N ASN A 881 -23.14 -3.78 -1.23
CA ASN A 881 -22.68 -2.76 -2.16
C ASN A 881 -23.23 -3.04 -3.56
N THR A 882 -23.25 -1.99 -4.37
CA THR A 882 -23.69 -2.07 -5.76
C THR A 882 -22.60 -1.50 -6.69
N GLY A 883 -22.27 -2.21 -7.77
CA GLY A 883 -21.32 -1.72 -8.77
C GLY A 883 -20.65 -2.81 -9.62
N VAL A 884 -19.66 -2.43 -10.43
CA VAL A 884 -18.77 -3.36 -11.16
C VAL A 884 -17.31 -3.14 -10.79
N SER A 885 -16.46 -4.12 -11.08
CA SER A 885 -15.03 -4.04 -10.81
C SER A 885 -14.17 -4.54 -11.96
N PHE A 886 -12.92 -4.07 -11.98
CA PHE A 886 -11.92 -4.44 -12.95
C PHE A 886 -10.62 -4.81 -12.23
N VAL A 887 -10.08 -5.98 -12.54
CA VAL A 887 -8.79 -6.45 -12.02
C VAL A 887 -7.77 -6.48 -13.15
N GLY A 888 -6.69 -5.71 -13.00
CA GLY A 888 -5.57 -5.64 -13.94
C GLY A 888 -4.42 -6.51 -13.48
N LEU A 889 -4.12 -7.57 -14.23
CA LEU A 889 -3.03 -8.50 -13.98
C LEU A 889 -1.80 -8.11 -14.80
N PRO A 890 -0.65 -7.81 -14.18
CA PRO A 890 0.55 -7.45 -14.92
C PRO A 890 1.02 -8.64 -15.77
N VAL A 891 1.22 -8.40 -17.07
CA VAL A 891 1.56 -9.43 -18.06
C VAL A 891 2.82 -10.22 -17.69
N ASN A 892 3.81 -9.56 -17.09
CA ASN A 892 5.07 -10.19 -16.69
C ASN A 892 5.05 -10.75 -15.25
N GLY A 893 3.87 -10.85 -14.64
CA GLY A 893 3.66 -11.46 -13.33
C GLY A 893 3.68 -10.46 -12.16
N PRO A 894 3.31 -10.92 -10.95
CA PRO A 894 3.11 -10.08 -9.76
C PRO A 894 4.37 -9.39 -9.24
N ASP A 895 5.55 -9.88 -9.63
CA ASP A 895 6.85 -9.31 -9.26
C ASP A 895 7.31 -8.22 -10.24
N SER A 896 6.62 -8.04 -11.37
CA SER A 896 6.96 -7.06 -12.41
C SER A 896 6.23 -5.72 -12.28
N GLY A 897 5.10 -5.70 -11.56
CA GLY A 897 4.22 -4.55 -11.42
C GLY A 897 3.09 -4.81 -10.44
N PRO A 898 2.27 -3.78 -10.14
CA PRO A 898 1.15 -3.92 -9.21
C PRO A 898 0.02 -4.78 -9.81
N ILE A 899 -0.78 -5.37 -8.94
CA ILE A 899 -2.14 -5.82 -9.32
C ILE A 899 -3.06 -4.62 -9.11
N LEU A 900 -3.79 -4.24 -10.16
CA LEU A 900 -4.67 -3.07 -10.13
C LEU A 900 -6.10 -3.51 -9.84
N LEU A 901 -6.75 -2.87 -8.87
CA LEU A 901 -8.19 -3.00 -8.64
C LEU A 901 -8.86 -1.66 -8.91
N ARG A 902 -9.90 -1.67 -9.74
CA ARG A 902 -10.72 -0.50 -10.05
C ARG A 902 -12.16 -0.85 -9.80
N THR A 903 -12.91 0.06 -9.15
CA THR A 903 -14.33 -0.15 -8.86
C THR A 903 -15.14 1.01 -9.40
N LEU A 904 -16.23 0.69 -10.12
CA LEU A 904 -17.28 1.64 -10.45
C LEU A 904 -18.45 1.34 -9.53
N ARG A 905 -18.49 2.08 -8.43
CA ARG A 905 -19.56 2.01 -7.44
C ARG A 905 -20.80 2.76 -7.96
N VAL A 906 -21.97 2.43 -7.41
CA VAL A 906 -23.25 3.01 -7.80
C VAL A 906 -23.24 4.54 -7.89
N GLU A 907 -22.58 5.22 -6.96
CA GLU A 907 -22.47 6.67 -6.93
C GLU A 907 -21.68 7.22 -8.14
N HIS A 908 -20.63 6.53 -8.59
CA HIS A 908 -19.85 6.97 -9.75
C HIS A 908 -20.65 6.83 -11.05
N ILE A 909 -21.37 5.71 -11.21
CA ILE A 909 -22.22 5.47 -12.37
C ILE A 909 -23.34 6.50 -12.41
N ARG A 910 -23.99 6.76 -11.27
CA ARG A 910 -25.03 7.78 -11.13
C ARG A 910 -24.55 9.16 -11.56
N GLU A 911 -23.40 9.59 -11.07
CA GLU A 911 -22.84 10.91 -11.42
C GLU A 911 -22.39 11.00 -12.89
N TYR A 912 -21.99 9.89 -13.51
CA TYR A 912 -21.72 9.84 -14.96
C TYR A 912 -22.97 10.11 -15.78
N PHE A 913 -24.08 9.39 -15.51
CA PHE A 913 -25.33 9.58 -16.26
C PHE A 913 -26.01 10.93 -15.98
N LYS A 914 -25.73 11.55 -14.82
CA LYS A 914 -26.08 12.96 -14.55
C LYS A 914 -25.16 13.97 -15.24
N LYS A 915 -24.12 13.52 -15.97
CA LYS A 915 -23.09 14.35 -16.63
C LYS A 915 -22.20 15.15 -15.68
N ASN A 916 -22.15 14.76 -14.40
CA ASN A 916 -21.28 15.36 -13.38
C ASN A 916 -19.92 14.69 -13.29
N LEU A 917 -19.77 13.49 -13.85
CA LEU A 917 -18.52 12.74 -13.91
C LEU A 917 -18.15 12.42 -15.36
N LYS A 918 -16.87 12.55 -15.69
CA LYS A 918 -16.27 12.04 -16.93
C LYS A 918 -15.16 11.05 -16.58
N ILE A 919 -15.07 9.97 -17.33
CA ILE A 919 -14.05 8.94 -17.13
C ILE A 919 -13.04 8.99 -18.27
N ASP A 920 -11.80 9.31 -17.92
CA ASP A 920 -10.64 8.97 -18.74
C ASP A 920 -10.31 7.49 -18.56
N TRP A 921 -10.63 6.69 -19.57
CA TRP A 921 -10.45 5.24 -19.56
C TRP A 921 -9.00 4.81 -19.71
N ASP A 922 -8.15 5.59 -20.37
CA ASP A 922 -6.72 5.28 -20.53
C ASP A 922 -5.97 5.44 -19.21
N VAL A 923 -6.45 6.33 -18.33
CA VAL A 923 -5.91 6.48 -16.97
C VAL A 923 -6.58 5.52 -15.99
N PHE A 924 -7.87 5.23 -16.16
CA PHE A 924 -8.62 4.33 -15.28
C PHE A 924 -8.21 2.85 -15.46
N LEU A 925 -8.11 2.38 -16.71
CA LEU A 925 -7.69 1.03 -17.11
C LEU A 925 -6.40 1.08 -17.97
N PRO A 926 -5.26 1.47 -17.39
CA PRO A 926 -4.06 1.76 -18.17
C PRO A 926 -3.46 0.54 -18.85
N ASN A 927 -2.81 0.80 -19.99
CA ASN A 927 -1.92 -0.12 -20.71
C ASN A 927 -2.45 -1.55 -20.90
N PRO A 928 -3.64 -1.74 -21.52
CA PRO A 928 -4.08 -3.06 -21.94
C PRO A 928 -3.10 -3.67 -22.95
N VAL A 929 -2.84 -4.98 -22.80
CA VAL A 929 -1.78 -5.74 -23.50
C VAL A 929 -1.78 -5.59 -25.02
#